data_AF-E3HU18-F1
#
_entry.id   AF-E3HU18-F1
#
_cell.length_a   1.000
_cell.length_b   1.000
_cell.length_c   1.000
_cell.angle_alpha   90.00
_cell.angle_beta   90.00
_cell.angle_gamma   90.00
#
_symmetry.space_group_name_H-M   'P 1'
#
loop_
_entity.id
_entity.type
_entity.pdbx_description
1 polymer ?
#
loop_
_entity_poly.entity_id
_entity_poly.type
_entity_poly.pdbx_seq_one_letter_code
_entity_poly.pdbx_strand_id
1 'polypeptide(L)'
;MPRSFRPVVSRLCGAVALALAGLAAMPQPARAFDIGAVIEASRLSRYPLQEPERRVWGSENVKDAVLVGQLENRLYLYRYVRETGKEFKLDFRSAPLAIDPVSWKASREERVSVRTPRNGETHYWVGYSYNDADEARAAGFLVDATGEAYEVAADGALAVVTGTRPWDDVRKAAIASALRPALLDYPNRLKTFPAQVRFEQRAPVDAQAGFLALHQAARAVPRAKAAEFGAALAALRRYVLLQDYREIDPAGKDAQVLTALNDYGFWLAESGEAQEADLILGEVLRRDPARTAAFLNRADARWKQAGRAGEKRGYFEALAREDYRQYCSRRLAAQEPIPGNISSRIAGALSVPALDAAACRPRLAIFQAIQAGDATAVQAELARGQDPDGVNENGTSALAAAVSRKQLAIVRILLAAGAKADGPNKGHPLLASALPDGQDTRPAAERYALADTLIAAGAPVDAVDSGGTPLLMRRISYYSGDKDNLLYLLDKGANPNAREKNGRSLLHAAMQSPKNFWFAEKLLAKGADINAAYVRMYYGNRAMWETPLLEALRESLSGELAPAVAYPIPERVSFALAHGADPAVGGYGAGKALERNGLSEALGLAVRYIQPALVDQLAQAAGKPQAPLTPESLSSLLSVWNQVEIRAAVKQNGPQWEGLRARLRDTAARLLAAGVPLTQASDATGVQANRIAPLSLPWLPDDLYLEWLRAGADVSDRTDQGIRIQGVAGADALPLVIMLRLGQEAKAKMLLEHDAGLYRTPWRCGAAVADMLAWQLSQDGSPLGPAGARAVRQVLDGAGAASACDPNQRSRVQPFVGLSASELARRANVTLNLRPAP
;
A
#
# COMPACT_ATOMS: atom_id res chain seq x y z
N MET A 1 78.82 36.81 -1.25
CA MET A 1 78.54 37.92 -2.19
C MET A 1 77.16 37.69 -2.82
N PRO A 2 76.34 38.74 -2.97
CA PRO A 2 75.40 39.13 -1.92
C PRO A 2 74.00 39.47 -2.54
N ARG A 3 72.93 39.96 -1.90
CA ARG A 3 72.69 40.79 -0.71
C ARG A 3 71.26 40.54 -0.19
N SER A 4 71.13 40.64 1.13
CA SER A 4 69.95 41.08 1.88
C SER A 4 69.47 42.47 1.47
N PHE A 5 68.17 42.78 1.56
CA PHE A 5 67.66 44.04 2.12
C PHE A 5 66.19 43.91 2.55
N ARG A 6 65.94 43.99 3.86
CA ARG A 6 64.68 44.49 4.48
C ARG A 6 64.80 46.04 4.58
N PRO A 7 63.92 46.76 5.31
CA PRO A 7 62.50 47.10 5.09
C PRO A 7 62.32 48.64 5.04
N VAL A 8 61.16 49.20 4.66
CA VAL A 8 60.79 50.57 5.09
C VAL A 8 59.29 50.65 5.39
N VAL A 9 59.02 51.27 6.53
CA VAL A 9 57.79 51.41 7.28
C VAL A 9 57.17 52.80 7.03
N SER A 10 55.86 52.90 7.24
CA SER A 10 55.11 54.14 7.56
C SER A 10 54.81 55.08 6.39
N ARG A 11 53.68 55.80 6.28
CA ARG A 11 52.44 55.97 7.06
C ARG A 11 51.62 57.04 6.29
N LEU A 12 50.28 56.98 6.35
CA LEU A 12 49.32 58.13 6.29
C LEU A 12 49.25 58.92 4.95
N CYS A 13 48.14 59.25 4.29
CA CYS A 13 46.69 59.36 4.53
C CYS A 13 46.02 59.05 3.17
N GLY A 14 44.83 58.47 3.04
CA GLY A 14 43.54 59.06 3.41
C GLY A 14 42.64 59.17 2.16
N ALA A 15 41.57 58.38 2.15
CA ALA A 15 40.38 58.48 1.29
C ALA A 15 40.48 58.14 -0.23
N VAL A 16 39.47 57.38 -0.66
CA VAL A 16 39.05 57.06 -2.05
C VAL A 16 39.71 55.85 -2.71
N ALA A 17 39.22 54.64 -2.36
CA ALA A 17 38.71 53.66 -3.33
C ALA A 17 38.09 52.45 -2.59
N LEU A 18 36.96 52.72 -1.90
CA LEU A 18 35.92 51.74 -1.63
C LEU A 18 35.37 51.25 -2.98
N ALA A 19 35.83 50.12 -3.52
CA ALA A 19 35.17 49.47 -4.65
C ALA A 19 35.56 47.99 -4.91
N LEU A 20 36.39 47.33 -4.10
CA LEU A 20 36.85 45.95 -4.41
C LEU A 20 36.82 44.98 -3.20
N ALA A 21 35.93 45.22 -2.25
CA ALA A 21 35.54 44.26 -1.23
C ALA A 21 34.01 44.13 -1.25
N GLY A 22 33.48 43.34 -2.18
CA GLY A 22 32.03 43.21 -2.38
C GLY A 22 31.62 42.05 -3.29
N LEU A 23 32.46 41.03 -3.44
CA LEU A 23 31.96 39.71 -3.81
C LEU A 23 31.56 39.04 -2.51
N ALA A 24 30.30 39.22 -2.12
CA ALA A 24 29.69 38.45 -1.04
C ALA A 24 29.74 36.96 -1.44
N ALA A 25 30.76 36.24 -0.98
CA ALA A 25 30.65 34.81 -0.82
C ALA A 25 29.46 34.61 0.13
N MET A 26 28.36 34.06 -0.38
CA MET A 26 27.22 33.71 0.45
C MET A 26 27.74 32.84 1.61
N PRO A 27 27.31 33.09 2.87
CA PRO A 27 27.61 32.17 3.94
C PRO A 27 27.16 30.77 3.48
N GLN A 28 28.00 29.75 3.70
CA GLN A 28 27.56 28.39 3.44
C GLN A 28 26.24 28.19 4.21
N PRO A 29 25.18 27.67 3.55
CA PRO A 29 23.94 27.37 4.25
C PRO A 29 24.29 26.54 5.48
N ALA A 30 23.64 26.85 6.61
CA ALA A 30 23.82 26.10 7.85
C ALA A 30 23.87 24.63 7.49
N ARG A 31 24.96 23.92 7.88
CA ARG A 31 25.17 22.49 7.57
C ARG A 31 23.81 21.83 7.66
N ALA A 32 23.23 21.51 6.49
CA ALA A 32 21.90 20.94 6.43
C ALA A 32 21.87 19.82 7.46
N PHE A 33 20.87 19.80 8.33
CA PHE A 33 20.65 18.71 9.29
C PHE A 33 21.10 17.42 8.64
N ASP A 34 22.18 16.85 9.17
CA ASP A 34 23.07 15.93 8.47
C ASP A 34 22.31 14.67 8.05
N ILE A 35 21.73 14.70 6.84
CA ILE A 35 21.12 13.54 6.17
C ILE A 35 22.24 12.55 5.76
N GLY A 36 23.52 12.96 5.83
CA GLY A 36 24.68 12.19 5.37
C GLY A 36 25.06 11.03 6.28
N ALA A 37 24.62 10.98 7.54
CA ALA A 37 25.07 9.96 8.48
C ALA A 37 24.34 8.60 8.41
N VAL A 38 23.28 8.43 7.60
CA VAL A 38 22.56 7.13 7.52
C VAL A 38 22.02 6.87 6.10
N ILE A 39 22.91 6.74 5.11
CA ILE A 39 22.58 6.08 3.83
C ILE A 39 23.25 4.70 3.82
N GLU A 40 22.90 3.85 4.78
CA GLU A 40 23.26 2.43 4.73
C GLU A 40 22.10 1.60 4.14
N ALA A 41 22.38 1.02 2.97
CA ALA A 41 21.75 -0.18 2.41
C ALA A 41 20.25 -0.18 2.02
N SER A 42 19.60 0.97 1.76
CA SER A 42 18.21 1.01 1.27
C SER A 42 18.03 1.81 -0.04
N ARG A 43 17.06 1.40 -0.89
CA ARG A 43 16.64 2.17 -2.09
C ARG A 43 16.14 3.56 -1.68
N LEU A 44 16.65 4.62 -2.31
CA LEU A 44 16.37 6.02 -1.94
C LEU A 44 14.88 6.41 -2.08
N SER A 45 14.12 5.70 -2.92
CA SER A 45 12.65 5.80 -3.01
C SER A 45 11.91 5.36 -1.75
N ARG A 46 12.62 4.95 -0.68
CA ARG A 46 12.08 4.67 0.66
C ARG A 46 12.71 5.50 1.79
N TYR A 47 13.56 6.47 1.47
CA TYR A 47 14.19 7.34 2.45
C TYR A 47 13.17 8.28 3.16
N PRO A 48 13.02 8.20 4.49
CA PRO A 48 12.32 9.21 5.26
C PRO A 48 13.24 10.41 5.46
N LEU A 49 12.87 11.58 4.92
CA LEU A 49 13.46 12.83 5.39
C LEU A 49 13.21 12.97 6.89
N GLN A 50 14.10 13.64 7.61
CA GLN A 50 13.90 13.86 9.04
C GLN A 50 12.72 14.82 9.24
N GLU A 51 11.81 14.47 10.15
CA GLU A 51 10.79 15.38 10.66
C GLU A 51 11.44 16.73 11.04
N PRO A 52 10.87 17.88 10.65
CA PRO A 52 9.54 18.07 10.06
C PRO A 52 9.47 17.98 8.53
N GLU A 53 10.56 17.68 7.82
CA GLU A 53 10.56 17.61 6.36
C GLU A 53 9.96 16.30 5.88
N ARG A 54 8.91 16.37 5.05
CA ARG A 54 8.34 15.20 4.38
C ARG A 54 8.90 15.06 2.98
N ARG A 55 9.17 13.82 2.56
CA ARG A 55 9.56 13.58 1.17
C ARG A 55 8.33 13.61 0.27
N VAL A 56 8.36 14.47 -0.73
CA VAL A 56 7.29 14.58 -1.74
C VAL A 56 7.67 13.91 -3.07
N TRP A 57 8.97 13.85 -3.40
CA TRP A 57 9.45 13.18 -4.60
C TRP A 57 10.88 12.62 -4.41
N GLY A 58 11.22 11.55 -5.12
CA GLY A 58 12.59 11.05 -5.17
C GLY A 58 12.87 10.07 -6.30
N SER A 59 14.05 10.17 -6.92
CA SER A 59 14.56 9.23 -7.91
C SER A 59 16.01 8.82 -7.62
N GLU A 60 16.37 7.62 -8.08
CA GLU A 60 17.72 7.07 -8.00
C GLU A 60 18.13 6.59 -9.38
N ASN A 61 19.24 7.12 -9.90
CA ASN A 61 19.95 6.57 -11.06
C ASN A 61 21.36 6.13 -10.63
N VAL A 62 22.07 5.39 -11.49
CA VAL A 62 23.37 4.77 -11.16
C VAL A 62 24.45 5.79 -10.70
N LYS A 63 24.32 7.07 -11.09
CA LYS A 63 25.30 8.13 -10.81
C LYS A 63 24.87 9.10 -9.69
N ASP A 64 23.60 9.53 -9.70
CA ASP A 64 23.08 10.59 -8.84
C ASP A 64 21.67 10.25 -8.33
N ALA A 65 21.29 10.87 -7.21
CA ALA A 65 19.93 10.86 -6.69
C ALA A 65 19.42 12.28 -6.48
N VAL A 66 18.14 12.49 -6.82
CA VAL A 66 17.49 13.77 -6.65
C VAL A 66 16.25 13.57 -5.79
N LEU A 67 16.12 14.37 -4.75
CA LEU A 67 15.01 14.32 -3.82
C LEU A 67 14.40 15.71 -3.70
N VAL A 68 13.07 15.77 -3.58
CA VAL A 68 12.40 16.98 -3.12
C VAL A 68 11.78 16.71 -1.76
N GLY A 69 12.26 17.49 -0.79
CA GLY A 69 11.67 17.59 0.53
C GLY A 69 10.74 18.78 0.61
N GLN A 70 9.74 18.68 1.46
CA GLN A 70 8.85 19.78 1.76
C GLN A 70 8.83 20.05 3.26
N LEU A 71 9.00 21.31 3.61
CA LEU A 71 8.68 21.84 4.93
C LEU A 71 7.62 22.92 4.77
N GLU A 72 6.40 22.66 5.24
CA GLU A 72 5.28 23.59 5.11
C GLU A 72 5.05 23.98 3.62
N ASN A 73 5.04 25.26 3.28
CA ASN A 73 4.88 25.75 1.90
C ASN A 73 6.21 25.84 1.11
N ARG A 74 7.30 25.29 1.63
CA ARG A 74 8.64 25.39 1.02
C ARG A 74 9.09 24.03 0.50
N LEU A 75 9.58 24.00 -0.74
CA LEU A 75 10.25 22.85 -1.32
C LEU A 75 11.77 23.03 -1.24
N TYR A 76 12.49 21.92 -1.08
CA TYR A 76 13.95 21.87 -1.12
C TYR A 76 14.37 20.80 -2.10
N LEU A 77 15.18 21.17 -3.08
CA LEU A 77 15.80 20.23 -4.01
C LEU A 77 17.14 19.78 -3.42
N TYR A 78 17.28 18.48 -3.24
CA TYR A 78 18.53 17.85 -2.80
C TYR A 78 19.11 17.03 -3.94
N ARG A 79 20.41 17.19 -4.21
CA ARG A 79 21.18 16.32 -5.10
C ARG A 79 22.23 15.57 -4.29
N TYR A 80 22.19 14.26 -4.40
CA TYR A 80 23.22 13.37 -3.86
C TYR A 80 23.99 12.73 -5.02
N VAL A 81 25.30 12.64 -4.88
CA VAL A 81 26.19 11.98 -5.84
C VAL A 81 26.75 10.73 -5.18
N ARG A 82 26.77 9.63 -5.92
CA ARG A 82 27.31 8.36 -5.44
C ARG A 82 28.84 8.40 -5.49
N GLU A 83 29.50 8.19 -4.35
CA GLU A 83 30.95 8.00 -4.29
C GLU A 83 31.31 6.53 -4.62
N THR A 84 32.60 6.20 -4.71
CA THR A 84 33.06 4.83 -4.97
C THR A 84 32.51 3.87 -3.90
N GLY A 85 31.61 2.96 -4.27
CA GLY A 85 30.99 2.01 -3.35
C GLY A 85 29.47 2.19 -3.23
N LYS A 86 28.93 2.08 -2.02
CA LYS A 86 27.49 2.22 -1.71
C LYS A 86 27.14 3.56 -1.05
N GLU A 87 28.11 4.45 -0.88
CA GLU A 87 27.95 5.72 -0.17
C GLU A 87 27.47 6.84 -1.11
N PHE A 88 26.61 7.71 -0.58
CA PHE A 88 26.12 8.90 -1.27
C PHE A 88 26.52 10.14 -0.47
N LYS A 89 27.02 11.15 -1.17
CA LYS A 89 27.36 12.45 -0.60
C LYS A 89 26.39 13.51 -1.09
N LEU A 90 25.92 14.38 -0.20
CA LEU A 90 25.16 15.56 -0.59
C LEU A 90 26.06 16.47 -1.43
N ASP A 91 25.68 16.68 -2.68
CA ASP A 91 26.36 17.58 -3.59
C ASP A 91 25.86 19.02 -3.40
N PHE A 92 24.54 19.21 -3.47
CA PHE A 92 23.93 20.49 -3.09
C PHE A 92 22.50 20.34 -2.55
N ARG A 93 22.07 21.38 -1.85
CA ARG A 93 20.69 21.66 -1.45
C ARG A 93 20.31 23.04 -2.00
N SER A 94 19.15 23.17 -2.62
CA SER A 94 18.66 24.47 -3.08
C SER A 94 18.36 25.43 -1.93
N ALA A 95 18.33 26.73 -2.21
CA ALA A 95 17.63 27.67 -1.35
C ALA A 95 16.14 27.25 -1.18
N PRO A 96 15.43 27.72 -0.13
CA PRO A 96 14.01 27.45 0.04
C PRO A 96 13.20 27.88 -1.20
N LEU A 97 12.49 26.94 -1.80
CA LEU A 97 11.60 27.19 -2.94
C LEU A 97 10.19 27.46 -2.40
N ALA A 98 9.92 28.71 -2.05
CA ALA A 98 8.69 29.09 -1.37
C ALA A 98 7.50 29.15 -2.35
N ILE A 99 6.51 28.30 -2.14
CA ILE A 99 5.20 28.38 -2.80
C ILE A 99 4.47 29.61 -2.23
N ASP A 100 3.82 30.40 -3.10
CA ASP A 100 3.06 31.58 -2.68
C ASP A 100 2.07 31.20 -1.56
N PRO A 101 2.19 31.78 -0.36
CA PRO A 101 1.31 31.49 0.78
C PRO A 101 -0.18 31.69 0.47
N VAL A 102 -0.54 32.55 -0.50
CA VAL A 102 -1.95 32.75 -0.90
C VAL A 102 -2.48 31.54 -1.66
N SER A 103 -1.63 30.90 -2.45
CA SER A 103 -1.98 29.71 -3.23
C SER A 103 -1.93 28.42 -2.40
N TRP A 104 -1.11 28.41 -1.35
CA TRP A 104 -0.83 27.23 -0.54
C TRP A 104 -1.86 27.03 0.58
N LYS A 105 -2.31 25.78 0.75
CA LYS A 105 -3.17 25.37 1.87
C LYS A 105 -2.65 24.05 2.42
N ALA A 106 -2.36 24.00 3.72
CA ALA A 106 -1.83 22.81 4.39
C ALA A 106 -2.71 21.54 4.20
N SER A 107 -4.02 21.71 3.98
CA SER A 107 -4.97 20.60 3.75
C SER A 107 -5.04 20.11 2.30
N ARG A 108 -4.47 20.85 1.34
CA ARG A 108 -4.45 20.43 -0.07
C ARG A 108 -3.20 19.63 -0.34
N GLU A 109 -3.37 18.49 -1.00
CA GLU A 109 -2.25 17.72 -1.52
C GLU A 109 -1.76 18.34 -2.83
N GLU A 110 -0.50 18.78 -2.83
CA GLU A 110 0.18 19.23 -4.04
C GLU A 110 0.84 18.06 -4.79
N ARG A 111 0.71 18.06 -6.11
CA ARG A 111 1.48 17.21 -7.01
C ARG A 111 2.79 17.92 -7.33
N VAL A 112 3.87 17.44 -6.72
CA VAL A 112 5.23 17.90 -7.01
C VAL A 112 5.82 17.09 -8.16
N SER A 113 6.48 17.79 -9.06
CA SER A 113 7.13 17.23 -10.22
C SER A 113 8.54 17.72 -10.33
N VAL A 114 9.45 16.81 -10.69
CA VAL A 114 10.87 17.14 -10.82
C VAL A 114 11.36 16.67 -12.16
N ARG A 115 12.00 17.58 -12.91
CA ARG A 115 12.70 17.26 -14.15
C ARG A 115 14.19 17.47 -13.93
N THR A 116 14.97 16.41 -14.10
CA THR A 116 16.43 16.49 -14.10
C THR A 116 16.91 17.02 -15.46
N PRO A 117 17.94 17.89 -15.50
CA PRO A 117 18.51 18.36 -16.76
C PRO A 117 18.95 17.19 -17.66
N ARG A 118 18.66 17.27 -18.97
CA ARG A 118 19.09 16.29 -19.99
C ARG A 118 19.71 17.01 -21.20
N ASN A 119 20.46 16.31 -22.04
CA ASN A 119 20.91 16.79 -23.35
C ASN A 119 21.61 18.18 -23.33
N GLY A 120 22.45 18.45 -22.32
CA GLY A 120 23.17 19.72 -22.20
C GLY A 120 22.42 20.83 -21.44
N GLU A 121 21.21 20.57 -20.96
CA GLU A 121 20.53 21.47 -20.02
C GLU A 121 21.28 21.58 -18.69
N THR A 122 21.15 22.73 -18.03
CA THR A 122 21.87 23.04 -16.78
C THR A 122 20.97 23.21 -15.56
N HIS A 123 19.64 23.23 -15.73
CA HIS A 123 18.68 23.52 -14.68
C HIS A 123 17.74 22.36 -14.42
N TYR A 124 17.53 22.09 -13.13
CA TYR A 124 16.44 21.25 -12.63
C TYR A 124 15.15 22.06 -12.67
N TRP A 125 14.04 21.39 -12.96
CA TRP A 125 12.70 21.95 -12.78
C TRP A 125 12.05 21.33 -11.56
N VAL A 126 11.50 22.15 -10.68
CA VAL A 126 10.64 21.74 -9.57
C VAL A 126 9.28 22.42 -9.76
N GLY A 127 8.35 21.71 -10.37
CA GLY A 127 6.97 22.18 -10.59
C GLY A 127 6.05 21.70 -9.49
N TYR A 128 5.05 22.52 -9.14
CA TYR A 128 4.00 22.13 -8.21
C TYR A 128 2.63 22.52 -8.77
N SER A 129 1.65 21.68 -8.51
CA SER A 129 0.25 21.90 -8.87
C SER A 129 -0.66 21.30 -7.80
N TYR A 130 -1.92 21.70 -7.76
CA TYR A 130 -2.92 21.09 -6.87
C TYR A 130 -3.82 20.16 -7.68
N ASN A 131 -4.48 19.20 -7.02
CA ASN A 131 -5.38 18.27 -7.70
C ASN A 131 -6.56 18.96 -8.42
N ASP A 132 -6.92 20.18 -8.01
CA ASP A 132 -7.95 21.04 -8.60
C ASP A 132 -7.39 22.10 -9.57
N ALA A 133 -6.08 22.09 -9.85
CA ALA A 133 -5.46 23.08 -10.71
C ALA A 133 -5.86 22.89 -12.18
N ASP A 134 -6.19 24.00 -12.84
CA ASP A 134 -6.41 24.07 -14.29
C ASP A 134 -5.06 23.93 -15.03
N GLU A 135 -5.01 23.04 -16.02
CA GLU A 135 -3.84 22.81 -16.90
C GLU A 135 -3.51 24.04 -17.79
N ALA A 136 -4.28 25.12 -17.70
CA ALA A 136 -3.99 26.41 -18.36
C ALA A 136 -2.84 27.21 -17.72
N ARG A 137 -2.37 26.83 -16.51
CA ARG A 137 -1.30 27.55 -15.79
C ARG A 137 -0.26 26.58 -15.24
N ALA A 138 0.99 27.04 -15.17
CA ALA A 138 2.10 26.32 -14.60
C ALA A 138 2.87 27.22 -13.61
N ALA A 139 3.22 26.67 -12.45
CA ALA A 139 4.04 27.31 -11.44
C ALA A 139 5.16 26.37 -10.99
N GLY A 140 6.34 26.92 -10.74
CA GLY A 140 7.49 26.12 -10.31
C GLY A 140 8.76 26.92 -10.22
N PHE A 141 9.87 26.20 -10.15
CA PHE A 141 11.20 26.76 -9.95
C PHE A 141 12.21 26.10 -10.90
N LEU A 142 13.06 26.92 -11.51
CA LEU A 142 14.29 26.44 -12.14
C LEU A 142 15.42 26.54 -11.13
N VAL A 143 16.16 25.44 -10.91
CA VAL A 143 17.26 25.38 -9.94
C VAL A 143 18.54 24.99 -10.67
N ASP A 144 19.62 25.74 -10.48
CA ASP A 144 20.91 25.44 -11.09
C ASP A 144 21.74 24.46 -10.25
N ALA A 145 22.93 24.09 -10.75
CA ALA A 145 23.85 23.18 -10.07
C ALA A 145 24.48 23.75 -8.78
N THR A 146 24.34 25.05 -8.53
CA THR A 146 24.80 25.70 -7.29
C THR A 146 23.71 25.78 -6.23
N GLY A 147 22.48 25.38 -6.57
CA GLY A 147 21.30 25.50 -5.72
C GLY A 147 20.60 26.86 -5.80
N GLU A 148 21.01 27.75 -6.71
CA GLU A 148 20.30 29.00 -6.99
C GLU A 148 18.98 28.70 -7.69
N ALA A 149 17.92 29.40 -7.29
CA ALA A 149 16.57 29.15 -7.77
C ALA A 149 15.93 30.38 -8.42
N TYR A 150 15.16 30.14 -9.48
CA TYR A 150 14.38 31.12 -10.22
C TYR A 150 12.92 30.73 -10.19
N GLU A 151 12.06 31.61 -9.69
CA GLU A 151 10.61 31.40 -9.62
C GLU A 151 10.02 31.57 -11.03
N VAL A 152 9.15 30.64 -11.42
CA VAL A 152 8.49 30.64 -12.73
C VAL A 152 6.98 30.57 -12.55
N ALA A 153 6.28 31.53 -13.15
CA ALA A 153 4.83 31.51 -13.30
C ALA A 153 4.49 31.68 -14.78
N ALA A 154 3.68 30.78 -15.35
CA ALA A 154 3.39 30.76 -16.77
C ALA A 154 1.92 30.40 -17.08
N ASP A 155 1.41 30.99 -18.16
CA ASP A 155 0.16 30.58 -18.84
C ASP A 155 0.38 30.53 -20.36
N GLY A 156 -0.67 30.28 -21.14
CA GLY A 156 -0.56 30.21 -22.60
C GLY A 156 -0.04 31.48 -23.29
N ALA A 157 -0.03 32.63 -22.62
CA ALA A 157 0.39 33.92 -23.18
C ALA A 157 1.76 34.38 -22.66
N LEU A 158 2.04 34.27 -21.35
CA LEU A 158 3.21 34.84 -20.71
C LEU A 158 3.87 33.88 -19.72
N ALA A 159 5.20 33.74 -19.81
CA ALA A 159 6.03 33.19 -18.75
C ALA A 159 6.77 34.31 -18.04
N VAL A 160 6.64 34.42 -16.71
CA VAL A 160 7.43 35.33 -15.88
C VAL A 160 8.46 34.51 -15.11
N VAL A 161 9.73 34.84 -15.27
CA VAL A 161 10.84 34.25 -14.52
C VAL A 161 11.43 35.31 -13.59
N THR A 162 11.39 35.06 -12.28
CA THR A 162 11.88 35.97 -11.25
C THR A 162 13.15 35.42 -10.61
N GLY A 163 14.21 36.24 -10.57
CA GLY A 163 15.49 35.90 -9.96
C GLY A 163 16.00 37.01 -9.05
N THR A 164 16.95 36.70 -8.17
CA THR A 164 17.56 37.69 -7.28
C THR A 164 18.81 38.34 -7.89
N ARG A 165 19.46 37.66 -8.85
CA ARG A 165 20.62 38.17 -9.57
C ARG A 165 20.22 39.01 -10.80
N PRO A 166 21.01 40.04 -11.17
CA PRO A 166 20.78 40.85 -12.36
C PRO A 166 20.78 40.02 -13.65
N TRP A 167 19.81 40.21 -14.55
CA TRP A 167 19.68 39.42 -15.77
C TRP A 167 20.65 39.82 -16.87
N ASP A 168 21.61 38.94 -17.19
CA ASP A 168 22.48 39.03 -18.37
C ASP A 168 22.00 38.09 -19.50
N ASP A 169 22.53 38.30 -20.71
CA ASP A 169 22.09 37.54 -21.91
C ASP A 169 22.41 36.05 -21.82
N VAL A 170 23.52 35.68 -21.17
CA VAL A 170 23.92 34.29 -20.95
C VAL A 170 22.91 33.57 -20.07
N ARG A 171 22.51 34.19 -18.96
CA ARG A 171 21.52 33.63 -18.04
C ARG A 171 20.14 33.56 -18.68
N LYS A 172 19.71 34.59 -19.40
CA LYS A 172 18.44 34.56 -20.14
C LYS A 172 18.41 33.42 -21.16
N ALA A 173 19.49 33.21 -21.90
CA ALA A 173 19.60 32.11 -22.87
C ALA A 173 19.55 30.73 -22.19
N ALA A 174 20.27 30.56 -21.06
CA ALA A 174 20.25 29.31 -20.30
C ALA A 174 18.85 28.99 -19.75
N ILE A 175 18.16 29.98 -19.18
CA ILE A 175 16.78 29.82 -18.71
C ILE A 175 15.83 29.51 -19.86
N ALA A 176 15.92 30.24 -20.98
CA ALA A 176 15.06 30.01 -22.14
C ALA A 176 15.19 28.58 -22.68
N SER A 177 16.41 28.03 -22.69
CA SER A 177 16.65 26.64 -23.09
C SER A 177 16.00 25.62 -22.15
N ALA A 178 15.99 25.88 -20.84
CA ALA A 178 15.38 24.98 -19.85
C ALA A 178 13.85 25.13 -19.75
N LEU A 179 13.30 26.30 -20.08
CA LEU A 179 11.90 26.66 -19.83
C LEU A 179 10.91 25.87 -20.71
N ARG A 180 11.23 25.71 -22.01
CA ARG A 180 10.35 25.01 -22.96
C ARG A 180 10.03 23.57 -22.54
N PRO A 181 11.03 22.69 -22.30
CA PRO A 181 10.73 21.34 -21.86
C PRO A 181 10.18 21.30 -20.43
N ALA A 182 10.53 22.25 -19.56
CA ALA A 182 9.95 22.34 -18.21
C ALA A 182 8.43 22.60 -18.21
N LEU A 183 7.92 23.38 -19.17
CA LEU A 183 6.50 23.77 -19.25
C LEU A 183 5.65 22.86 -20.14
N LEU A 184 6.23 22.18 -21.14
CA LEU A 184 5.49 21.37 -22.10
C LEU A 184 5.53 19.85 -21.82
N ASP A 185 6.59 19.35 -21.19
CA ASP A 185 6.72 17.92 -20.93
C ASP A 185 5.84 17.48 -19.74
N TYR A 186 5.53 16.18 -19.70
CA TYR A 186 4.88 15.60 -18.53
C TYR A 186 5.72 15.85 -17.27
N PRO A 187 5.14 16.33 -16.15
CA PRO A 187 3.69 16.33 -15.85
C PRO A 187 2.95 17.68 -15.89
N ASN A 188 3.59 18.84 -16.12
CA ASN A 188 2.95 20.17 -15.99
C ASN A 188 2.37 20.73 -17.31
N ARG A 189 2.04 19.84 -18.26
CA ARG A 189 1.77 20.12 -19.68
C ARG A 189 0.90 21.38 -19.90
N LEU A 190 1.52 22.52 -20.15
CA LEU A 190 0.81 23.63 -20.80
C LEU A 190 0.43 23.17 -22.22
N LYS A 191 -0.79 23.49 -22.65
CA LYS A 191 -1.27 23.14 -24.00
C LYS A 191 -0.40 23.75 -25.10
N THR A 192 0.15 24.95 -24.86
CA THR A 192 1.01 25.68 -25.79
C THR A 192 2.11 26.41 -25.02
N PHE A 193 3.28 26.58 -25.64
CA PHE A 193 4.36 27.36 -25.05
C PHE A 193 3.96 28.86 -25.00
N PRO A 194 4.26 29.60 -23.91
CA PRO A 194 3.90 31.00 -23.79
C PRO A 194 4.46 31.85 -24.94
N ALA A 195 3.65 32.79 -25.46
CA ALA A 195 4.05 33.67 -26.56
C ALA A 195 5.17 34.64 -26.17
N GLN A 196 5.26 35.01 -24.88
CA GLN A 196 6.24 35.94 -24.35
C GLN A 196 6.92 35.37 -23.10
N VAL A 197 8.20 35.70 -22.90
CA VAL A 197 8.95 35.40 -21.68
C VAL A 197 9.49 36.72 -21.10
N ARG A 198 9.12 37.02 -19.85
CA ARG A 198 9.55 38.20 -19.10
C ARG A 198 10.46 37.79 -17.95
N PHE A 199 11.56 38.53 -17.80
CA PHE A 199 12.52 38.34 -16.72
C PHE A 199 12.40 39.47 -15.71
N GLU A 200 12.17 39.14 -14.44
CA GLU A 200 12.00 40.09 -13.35
C GLU A 200 13.11 39.91 -12.30
N GLN A 201 13.59 41.03 -11.75
CA GLN A 201 14.57 41.00 -10.67
C GLN A 201 13.89 41.34 -9.34
N ARG A 202 14.10 40.51 -8.33
CA ARG A 202 13.70 40.75 -6.95
C ARG A 202 14.94 41.08 -6.11
N ALA A 203 14.87 42.09 -5.25
CA ALA A 203 15.98 42.38 -4.35
C ALA A 203 16.24 41.19 -3.39
N PRO A 204 17.51 40.87 -3.06
CA PRO A 204 17.81 39.87 -2.05
C PRO A 204 17.24 40.31 -0.70
N VAL A 205 16.67 39.35 0.04
CA VAL A 205 16.10 39.60 1.37
C VAL A 205 17.17 39.31 2.42
N ASP A 206 17.43 40.28 3.31
CA ASP A 206 18.20 40.02 4.54
C ASP A 206 17.27 39.35 5.57
N ALA A 207 17.34 38.01 5.62
CA ALA A 207 16.51 37.16 6.46
C ALA A 207 16.59 37.52 7.96
N GLN A 208 17.79 37.86 8.44
CA GLN A 208 18.03 38.14 9.86
C GLN A 208 17.53 39.52 10.24
N ALA A 209 17.92 40.56 9.50
CA ALA A 209 17.50 41.93 9.79
C ALA A 209 15.98 42.10 9.65
N GLY A 210 15.38 41.50 8.61
CA GLY A 210 13.93 41.56 8.40
C GLY A 210 13.15 40.86 9.51
N PHE A 211 13.60 39.67 9.96
CA PHE A 211 12.98 38.97 11.08
C PHE A 211 13.04 39.77 12.39
N LEU A 212 14.22 40.30 12.73
CA LEU A 212 14.40 41.10 13.94
C LEU A 212 13.54 42.37 13.94
N ALA A 213 13.44 43.06 12.81
CA ALA A 213 12.59 44.23 12.67
C ALA A 213 11.10 43.91 12.90
N LEU A 214 10.61 42.82 12.30
CA LEU A 214 9.22 42.36 12.47
C LEU A 214 8.95 41.87 13.89
N HIS A 215 9.91 41.17 14.51
CA HIS A 215 9.82 40.74 15.91
C HIS A 215 9.74 41.94 16.86
N GLN A 216 10.60 42.94 16.67
CA GLN A 216 10.58 44.18 17.48
C GLN A 216 9.26 44.92 17.32
N ALA A 217 8.73 45.02 16.09
CA ALA A 217 7.43 45.62 15.82
C ALA A 217 6.31 44.88 16.56
N ALA A 218 6.30 43.55 16.54
CA ALA A 218 5.31 42.75 17.29
C ALA A 218 5.47 42.89 18.82
N ARG A 219 6.71 42.89 19.31
CA ARG A 219 7.03 43.04 20.75
C ARG A 219 6.60 44.39 21.32
N ALA A 220 6.65 45.45 20.51
CA ALA A 220 6.25 46.79 20.90
C ALA A 220 4.73 46.95 21.06
N VAL A 221 3.91 46.03 20.52
CA VAL A 221 2.46 46.09 20.65
C VAL A 221 2.01 45.57 22.02
N PRO A 222 1.31 46.37 22.85
CA PRO A 222 0.77 45.91 24.12
C PRO A 222 -0.15 44.69 23.97
N ARG A 223 0.03 43.65 24.80
CA ARG A 223 -0.78 42.41 24.73
C ARG A 223 -2.28 42.64 24.90
N ALA A 224 -2.69 43.72 25.59
CA ALA A 224 -4.11 44.12 25.71
C ALA A 224 -4.74 44.52 24.36
N LYS A 225 -3.95 44.96 23.38
CA LYS A 225 -4.38 45.31 22.02
C LYS A 225 -4.32 44.09 21.10
N ALA A 226 -5.19 43.11 21.36
CA ALA A 226 -5.13 41.79 20.73
C ALA A 226 -5.16 41.83 19.19
N ALA A 227 -5.95 42.73 18.58
CA ALA A 227 -6.04 42.84 17.12
C ALA A 227 -4.75 43.38 16.48
N GLU A 228 -4.16 44.44 17.05
CA GLU A 228 -2.90 45.02 16.58
C GLU A 228 -1.76 44.00 16.70
N PHE A 229 -1.70 43.30 17.83
CA PHE A 229 -0.70 42.25 18.03
C PHE A 229 -0.90 41.09 17.05
N GLY A 230 -2.15 40.67 16.84
CA GLY A 230 -2.49 39.63 15.88
C GLY A 230 -2.02 39.97 14.46
N ALA A 231 -2.18 41.23 14.03
CA ALA A 231 -1.70 41.70 12.74
C ALA A 231 -0.15 41.68 12.65
N ALA A 232 0.53 42.14 13.70
CA ALA A 232 1.99 42.11 13.74
C ALA A 232 2.56 40.68 13.75
N LEU A 233 1.94 39.76 14.52
CA LEU A 233 2.31 38.36 14.54
C LEU A 233 2.03 37.68 13.19
N ALA A 234 0.95 38.02 12.50
CA ALA A 234 0.65 37.51 11.17
C ALA A 234 1.72 37.93 10.14
N ALA A 235 2.22 39.16 10.21
CA ALA A 235 3.32 39.63 9.37
C ALA A 235 4.61 38.86 9.64
N LEU A 236 4.95 38.65 10.92
CA LEU A 236 6.11 37.85 11.33
C LEU A 236 5.99 36.40 10.85
N ARG A 237 4.80 35.79 10.98
CA ARG A 237 4.53 34.42 10.50
C ARG A 237 4.70 34.31 8.99
N ARG A 238 4.12 35.23 8.22
CA ARG A 238 4.27 35.25 6.77
C ARG A 238 5.74 35.34 6.35
N TYR A 239 6.53 36.12 7.08
CA TYR A 239 7.96 36.24 6.81
C TYR A 239 8.72 34.93 7.08
N VAL A 240 8.47 34.29 8.22
CA VAL A 240 9.10 33.01 8.57
C VAL A 240 8.71 31.88 7.60
N LEU A 241 7.45 31.85 7.14
CA LEU A 241 6.98 30.90 6.12
C LEU A 241 7.74 31.05 4.78
N LEU A 242 8.23 32.25 4.47
CA LEU A 242 8.97 32.52 3.22
C LEU A 242 10.48 32.29 3.37
N GLN A 243 11.08 32.64 4.52
CA GLN A 243 12.54 32.68 4.68
C GLN A 243 13.15 31.45 5.37
N ASP A 244 12.34 30.54 5.91
CA ASP A 244 12.77 29.43 6.79
C ASP A 244 13.43 29.93 8.09
N TYR A 245 12.78 29.70 9.24
CA TYR A 245 13.36 30.09 10.54
C TYR A 245 14.73 29.47 10.82
N ARG A 246 15.07 28.36 10.15
CA ARG A 246 16.38 27.72 10.28
C ARG A 246 17.49 28.50 9.58
N GLU A 247 17.14 29.26 8.54
CA GLU A 247 18.07 30.11 7.77
C GLU A 247 18.12 31.54 8.32
N ILE A 248 17.26 31.88 9.29
CA ILE A 248 17.38 33.11 10.08
C ILE A 248 18.52 32.89 11.09
N ASP A 249 19.64 33.58 10.86
CA ASP A 249 20.95 33.31 11.49
C ASP A 249 21.44 31.87 11.24
N PRO A 250 22.02 31.58 10.06
CA PRO A 250 22.55 30.25 9.73
C PRO A 250 23.67 29.78 10.65
N ALA A 251 24.43 30.70 11.25
CA ALA A 251 25.49 30.36 12.20
C ALA A 251 24.92 29.91 13.55
N GLY A 252 23.69 30.34 13.86
CA GLY A 252 22.92 29.94 15.04
C GLY A 252 23.50 30.47 16.37
N LYS A 253 24.26 31.56 16.32
CA LYS A 253 25.01 32.10 17.47
C LYS A 253 24.49 33.45 17.97
N ASP A 254 23.59 34.09 17.23
CA ASP A 254 23.06 35.39 17.63
C ASP A 254 22.04 35.25 18.76
N ALA A 255 22.40 35.74 19.94
CA ALA A 255 21.56 35.67 21.12
C ALA A 255 20.25 36.47 20.99
N GLN A 256 20.23 37.55 20.19
CA GLN A 256 19.02 38.32 19.91
C GLN A 256 18.07 37.51 19.03
N VAL A 257 18.60 36.83 18.01
CA VAL A 257 17.79 35.96 17.13
C VAL A 257 17.22 34.78 17.93
N LEU A 258 18.01 34.13 18.78
CA LEU A 258 17.52 33.03 19.63
C LEU A 258 16.43 33.47 20.60
N THR A 259 16.56 34.68 21.16
CA THR A 259 15.54 35.28 22.01
C THR A 259 14.27 35.58 21.20
N ALA A 260 14.42 36.17 20.02
CA ALA A 260 13.31 36.47 19.13
C ALA A 260 12.57 35.21 18.63
N LEU A 261 13.30 34.14 18.30
CA LEU A 261 12.73 32.84 17.94
C LEU A 261 12.01 32.19 19.13
N ASN A 262 12.55 32.28 20.35
CA ASN A 262 11.88 31.79 21.55
C ASN A 262 10.57 32.55 21.83
N ASP A 263 10.61 33.89 21.77
CA ASP A 263 9.44 34.75 21.93
C ASP A 263 8.38 34.43 20.86
N TYR A 264 8.82 34.29 19.60
CA TYR A 264 7.94 33.95 18.48
C TYR A 264 7.28 32.58 18.66
N GLY A 265 8.04 31.55 19.05
CA GLY A 265 7.50 30.22 19.35
C GLY A 265 6.49 30.25 20.51
N PHE A 266 6.76 31.03 21.56
CA PHE A 266 5.80 31.27 22.63
C PHE A 266 4.51 31.94 22.13
N TRP A 267 4.62 33.00 21.33
CA TRP A 267 3.44 33.70 20.78
C TRP A 267 2.61 32.84 19.84
N LEU A 268 3.25 32.00 19.02
CA LEU A 268 2.56 31.00 18.19
C LEU A 268 1.77 30.01 19.04
N ALA A 269 2.37 29.49 20.11
CA ALA A 269 1.68 28.59 21.02
C ALA A 269 0.48 29.28 21.68
N GLU A 270 0.59 30.55 22.06
CA GLU A 270 -0.52 31.36 22.59
C GLU A 270 -1.63 31.59 21.56
N SER A 271 -1.29 31.85 20.30
CA SER A 271 -2.27 32.06 19.21
C SER A 271 -2.91 30.76 18.70
N GLY A 272 -2.52 29.61 19.24
CA GLY A 272 -3.11 28.30 18.90
C GLY A 272 -2.35 27.50 17.84
N GLU A 273 -1.18 27.98 17.39
CA GLU A 273 -0.29 27.33 16.41
C GLU A 273 0.79 26.51 17.13
N ALA A 274 0.30 25.53 17.90
CA ALA A 274 1.11 24.77 18.84
C ALA A 274 2.12 23.83 18.15
N GLN A 275 1.85 23.40 16.91
CA GLN A 275 2.75 22.55 16.14
C GLN A 275 3.97 23.34 15.65
N GLU A 276 3.76 24.48 15.01
CA GLU A 276 4.81 25.36 14.53
C GLU A 276 5.65 25.89 15.71
N ALA A 277 5.01 26.21 16.83
CA ALA A 277 5.69 26.60 18.06
C ALA A 277 6.70 25.55 18.54
N ASP A 278 6.30 24.27 18.58
CA ASP A 278 7.17 23.16 19.02
C ASP A 278 8.41 23.02 18.11
N LEU A 279 8.23 23.15 16.78
CA LEU A 279 9.33 23.10 15.83
C LEU A 279 10.34 24.23 16.05
N ILE A 280 9.86 25.47 16.17
CA ILE A 280 10.71 26.64 16.37
C ILE A 280 11.44 26.57 17.71
N LEU A 281 10.73 26.20 18.79
CA LEU A 281 11.32 26.07 20.12
C LEU A 281 12.29 24.88 20.21
N GLY A 282 12.05 23.83 19.43
CA GLY A 282 12.99 22.74 19.21
C GLY A 282 14.30 23.22 18.59
N GLU A 283 14.22 24.07 17.58
CA GLU A 283 15.41 24.67 16.94
C GLU A 283 16.15 25.62 17.89
N VAL A 284 15.45 26.41 18.70
CA VAL A 284 16.05 27.23 19.76
C VAL A 284 16.86 26.36 20.72
N LEU A 285 16.27 25.28 21.23
CA LEU A 285 16.95 24.37 22.16
C LEU A 285 18.09 23.58 21.51
N ARG A 286 18.04 23.34 20.19
CA ARG A 286 19.15 22.74 19.46
C ARG A 286 20.35 23.68 19.41
N ARG A 287 20.12 24.98 19.18
CA ARG A 287 21.17 26.02 19.12
C ARG A 287 21.67 26.42 20.51
N ASP A 288 20.79 26.47 21.50
CA ASP A 288 21.07 26.85 22.89
C ASP A 288 20.35 25.90 23.88
N PRO A 289 20.94 24.72 24.17
CA PRO A 289 20.36 23.74 25.09
C PRO A 289 20.29 24.21 26.55
N ALA A 290 20.96 25.31 26.90
CA ALA A 290 20.95 25.89 28.24
C ALA A 290 19.75 26.82 28.48
N ARG A 291 18.96 27.13 27.43
CA ARG A 291 17.83 28.06 27.50
C ARG A 291 16.62 27.47 28.23
N THR A 292 16.63 27.56 29.56
CA THR A 292 15.58 27.03 30.44
C THR A 292 14.17 27.44 30.04
N ALA A 293 13.95 28.69 29.61
CA ALA A 293 12.63 29.18 29.19
C ALA A 293 12.06 28.45 27.96
N ALA A 294 12.92 28.00 27.04
CA ALA A 294 12.47 27.32 25.83
C ALA A 294 11.90 25.93 26.13
N PHE A 295 12.39 25.23 27.16
CA PHE A 295 11.78 23.98 27.64
C PHE A 295 10.35 24.20 28.12
N LEU A 296 10.11 25.25 28.92
CA LEU A 296 8.76 25.56 29.40
C LEU A 296 7.81 25.88 28.24
N ASN A 297 8.24 26.74 27.32
CA ASN A 297 7.43 27.15 26.18
C ASN A 297 7.12 25.95 25.27
N ARG A 298 8.10 25.05 25.05
CA ARG A 298 7.92 23.87 24.20
C ARG A 298 7.02 22.84 24.87
N ALA A 299 7.14 22.66 26.18
CA ALA A 299 6.23 21.82 26.96
C ALA A 299 4.78 22.30 26.83
N ASP A 300 4.55 23.61 26.96
CA ASP A 300 3.21 24.21 26.82
C ASP A 300 2.65 24.04 25.40
N ALA A 301 3.49 24.20 24.38
CA ALA A 301 3.11 23.96 22.99
C ALA A 301 2.71 22.48 22.78
N ARG A 302 3.54 21.53 23.21
CA ARG A 302 3.27 20.09 23.11
C ARG A 302 2.03 19.68 23.91
N TRP A 303 1.80 20.27 25.08
CA TRP A 303 0.59 20.02 25.86
C TRP A 303 -0.67 20.47 25.13
N LYS A 304 -0.63 21.63 24.45
CA LYS A 304 -1.74 22.11 23.60
C LYS A 304 -1.95 21.20 22.39
N GLN A 305 -0.88 20.71 21.76
CA GLN A 305 -0.98 19.74 20.67
C GLN A 305 -1.67 18.45 21.14
N ALA A 306 -1.30 17.93 22.31
CA ALA A 306 -1.90 16.73 22.87
C ALA A 306 -3.43 16.82 23.00
N GLY A 307 -3.95 17.99 23.36
CA GLY A 307 -5.41 18.24 23.43
C GLY A 307 -6.14 18.14 22.09
N ARG A 308 -5.42 18.21 20.96
CA ARG A 308 -5.96 18.14 19.59
C ARG A 308 -5.53 16.90 18.81
N ALA A 309 -4.65 16.05 19.36
CA ALA A 309 -3.90 15.05 18.62
C ALA A 309 -4.53 13.64 18.54
N GLY A 310 -5.77 13.45 19.00
CA GLY A 310 -6.47 12.15 18.92
C GLY A 310 -5.62 10.98 19.45
N GLU A 311 -5.30 10.02 18.60
CA GLU A 311 -4.46 8.86 18.91
C GLU A 311 -3.01 9.21 19.32
N LYS A 312 -2.47 10.36 18.89
CA LYS A 312 -1.13 10.85 19.26
C LYS A 312 -1.11 11.67 20.56
N ARG A 313 -2.24 11.76 21.28
CA ARG A 313 -2.31 12.48 22.55
C ARG A 313 -1.23 12.03 23.55
N GLY A 314 -1.09 10.73 23.77
CA GLY A 314 -0.11 10.18 24.71
C GLY A 314 1.34 10.49 24.33
N TYR A 315 1.65 10.54 23.04
CA TYR A 315 2.97 10.90 22.51
C TYR A 315 3.36 12.33 22.90
N PHE A 316 2.48 13.30 22.60
CA PHE A 316 2.75 14.71 22.91
C PHE A 316 2.71 14.99 24.41
N GLU A 317 1.84 14.32 25.18
CA GLU A 317 1.88 14.40 26.65
C GLU A 317 3.21 13.89 27.21
N ALA A 318 3.74 12.77 26.71
CA ALA A 318 5.02 12.23 27.18
C ALA A 318 6.18 13.21 26.94
N LEU A 319 6.26 13.80 25.74
CA LEU A 319 7.26 14.81 25.41
C LEU A 319 7.13 16.08 26.25
N ALA A 320 5.90 16.56 26.45
CA ALA A 320 5.63 17.74 27.24
C ALA A 320 6.00 17.52 28.72
N ARG A 321 5.66 16.35 29.29
CA ARG A 321 6.09 15.97 30.64
C ARG A 321 7.61 16.00 30.77
N GLU A 322 8.33 15.52 29.77
CA GLU A 322 9.79 15.55 29.81
C GLU A 322 10.36 16.97 29.76
N ASP A 323 9.85 17.83 28.88
CA ASP A 323 10.28 19.23 28.84
C ASP A 323 9.96 19.96 30.15
N TYR A 324 8.82 19.66 30.78
CA TYR A 324 8.52 20.17 32.12
C TYR A 324 9.53 19.70 33.18
N ARG A 325 9.94 18.42 33.14
CA ARG A 325 11.00 17.89 34.02
C ARG A 325 12.34 18.59 33.78
N GLN A 326 12.69 18.82 32.52
CA GLN A 326 13.91 19.58 32.16
C GLN A 326 13.87 21.01 32.71
N TYR A 327 12.74 21.70 32.57
CA TYR A 327 12.57 23.05 33.12
C TYR A 327 12.70 23.05 34.66
N CYS A 328 11.93 22.19 35.35
CA CYS A 328 11.88 22.25 36.81
C CYS A 328 13.16 21.71 37.46
N SER A 329 13.80 20.66 36.92
CA SER A 329 15.10 20.18 37.41
C SER A 329 16.19 21.25 37.31
N ARG A 330 16.24 22.02 36.21
CA ARG A 330 17.21 23.10 36.03
C ARG A 330 16.99 24.24 37.02
N ARG A 331 15.75 24.65 37.25
CA ARG A 331 15.41 25.68 38.25
C ARG A 331 15.80 25.24 39.66
N LEU A 332 15.44 24.01 40.03
CA LEU A 332 15.80 23.44 41.34
C LEU A 332 17.33 23.32 41.51
N ALA A 333 18.05 22.89 40.47
CA ALA A 333 19.51 22.79 40.50
C ALA A 333 20.19 24.17 40.62
N ALA A 334 19.61 25.21 40.02
CA ALA A 334 20.07 26.59 40.12
C ALA A 334 19.60 27.31 41.39
N GLN A 335 18.85 26.63 42.28
CA GLN A 335 18.22 27.23 43.47
C GLN A 335 17.27 28.40 43.14
N GLU A 336 16.66 28.38 41.95
CA GLU A 336 15.72 29.40 41.51
C GLU A 336 14.27 28.94 41.77
N PRO A 337 13.41 29.78 42.39
CA PRO A 337 12.05 29.39 42.74
C PRO A 337 11.17 29.22 41.50
N ILE A 338 10.43 28.12 41.35
CA ILE A 338 9.47 27.97 40.24
C ILE A 338 8.22 28.82 40.54
N PRO A 339 7.80 29.75 39.65
CA PRO A 339 6.61 30.58 39.90
C PRO A 339 5.36 29.74 40.17
N GLY A 340 4.51 30.15 41.12
CA GLY A 340 3.42 29.32 41.64
C GLY A 340 2.45 28.80 40.58
N ASN A 341 2.07 29.64 39.62
CA ASN A 341 1.23 29.24 38.49
C ASN A 341 1.90 28.18 37.59
N ILE A 342 3.20 28.28 37.36
CA ILE A 342 3.98 27.30 36.59
C ILE A 342 4.14 26.01 37.39
N SER A 343 4.39 26.11 38.70
CA SER A 343 4.52 24.96 39.59
C SER A 343 3.26 24.09 39.58
N SER A 344 2.08 24.70 39.82
CA SER A 344 0.80 24.00 39.81
C SER A 344 0.50 23.33 38.46
N ARG A 345 0.84 24.00 37.36
CA ARG A 345 0.67 23.46 36.00
C ARG A 345 1.53 22.23 35.76
N ILE A 346 2.83 22.30 36.11
CA ILE A 346 3.74 21.17 35.94
C ILE A 346 3.35 20.01 36.87
N ALA A 347 2.99 20.30 38.13
CA ALA A 347 2.56 19.28 39.09
C ALA A 347 1.33 18.51 38.57
N GLY A 348 0.33 19.21 38.02
CA GLY A 348 -0.82 18.59 37.37
C GLY A 348 -0.43 17.75 36.15
N ALA A 349 0.44 18.27 35.28
CA ALA A 349 0.91 17.56 34.09
C ALA A 349 1.68 16.27 34.41
N LEU A 350 2.49 16.29 35.48
CA LEU A 350 3.25 15.15 35.97
C LEU A 350 2.43 14.23 36.90
N SER A 351 1.22 14.64 37.28
CA SER A 351 0.34 13.94 38.21
C SER A 351 1.01 13.68 39.57
N VAL A 352 1.64 14.72 40.12
CA VAL A 352 2.33 14.70 41.42
C VAL A 352 1.78 15.81 42.32
N PRO A 353 1.79 15.63 43.67
CA PRO A 353 1.27 16.63 44.59
C PRO A 353 2.15 17.88 44.71
N ALA A 354 3.46 17.75 44.50
CA ALA A 354 4.43 18.84 44.56
C ALA A 354 5.63 18.57 43.64
N LEU A 355 6.35 19.62 43.26
CA LEU A 355 7.58 19.50 42.50
C LEU A 355 8.78 19.39 43.43
N ASP A 356 9.43 18.24 43.40
CA ASP A 356 10.70 17.97 44.07
C ASP A 356 11.70 17.39 43.07
N ALA A 357 12.90 17.04 43.56
CA ALA A 357 13.96 16.46 42.74
C ALA A 357 13.56 15.12 42.09
N ALA A 358 12.66 14.33 42.71
CA ALA A 358 12.21 13.06 42.18
C ALA A 358 11.16 13.26 41.07
N ALA A 359 10.17 14.11 41.30
CA ALA A 359 9.15 14.48 40.33
C ALA A 359 9.75 15.12 39.07
N CYS A 360 10.75 15.99 39.26
CA CYS A 360 11.44 16.71 38.18
C CYS A 360 12.54 15.92 37.49
N ARG A 361 12.79 14.66 37.87
CA ARG A 361 13.88 13.87 37.30
C ARG A 361 13.66 13.59 35.80
N PRO A 362 14.56 14.05 34.92
CA PRO A 362 14.46 13.74 33.49
C PRO A 362 14.43 12.23 33.24
N ARG A 363 13.41 11.73 32.55
CA ARG A 363 13.27 10.29 32.27
C ARG A 363 14.04 9.85 31.03
N LEU A 364 14.40 10.78 30.15
CA LEU A 364 15.15 10.47 28.93
C LEU A 364 16.67 10.35 29.14
N ALA A 365 17.20 10.68 30.32
CA ALA A 365 18.63 10.61 30.62
C ALA A 365 19.20 9.19 30.45
N ILE A 366 18.48 8.16 30.91
CA ILE A 366 18.89 6.75 30.74
C ILE A 366 18.98 6.36 29.25
N PHE A 367 18.13 6.93 28.39
CA PHE A 367 18.17 6.68 26.94
C PHE A 367 19.39 7.34 26.28
N GLN A 368 19.85 8.48 26.78
CA GLN A 368 21.10 9.10 26.32
C GLN A 368 22.31 8.25 26.72
N ALA A 369 22.33 7.71 27.95
CA ALA A 369 23.37 6.78 28.39
C ALA A 369 23.39 5.50 27.53
N ILE A 370 22.22 4.93 27.23
CA ILE A 370 22.07 3.79 26.31
C ILE A 370 22.58 4.19 24.91
N GLN A 371 22.24 5.38 24.41
CA GLN A 371 22.71 5.85 23.11
C GLN A 371 24.24 5.98 23.05
N ALA A 372 24.87 6.40 24.15
CA ALA A 372 26.31 6.48 24.29
C ALA A 372 26.99 5.12 24.56
N GLY A 373 26.23 4.08 24.89
CA GLY A 373 26.77 2.78 25.30
C GLY A 373 27.42 2.80 26.68
N ASP A 374 27.10 3.80 27.52
CA ASP A 374 27.70 3.99 28.83
C ASP A 374 26.92 3.18 29.90
N ALA A 375 27.41 1.96 30.14
CA ALA A 375 26.82 1.05 31.12
C ALA A 375 26.87 1.61 32.56
N THR A 376 27.91 2.39 32.90
CA THR A 376 28.08 3.00 34.21
C THR A 376 27.05 4.11 34.42
N ALA A 377 26.81 4.94 33.41
CA ALA A 377 25.76 5.95 33.45
C ALA A 377 24.37 5.32 33.53
N VAL A 378 24.10 4.22 32.81
CA VAL A 378 22.84 3.47 32.95
C VAL A 378 22.66 2.98 34.39
N GLN A 379 23.69 2.36 34.99
CA GLN A 379 23.64 1.94 36.40
C GLN A 379 23.41 3.13 37.35
N ALA A 380 24.07 4.26 37.11
CA ALA A 380 23.90 5.46 37.93
C ALA A 380 22.47 6.02 37.85
N GLU A 381 21.87 6.06 36.66
CA GLU A 381 20.47 6.51 36.49
C GLU A 381 19.48 5.54 37.18
N LEU A 382 19.68 4.24 37.05
CA LEU A 382 18.89 3.23 37.77
C LEU A 382 19.06 3.34 39.29
N ALA A 383 20.29 3.53 39.78
CA ALA A 383 20.60 3.70 41.21
C ALA A 383 20.01 5.00 41.78
N ARG A 384 19.85 6.03 40.94
CA ARG A 384 19.11 7.25 41.32
C ARG A 384 17.62 6.98 41.46
N GLY A 385 17.09 5.87 40.94
CA GLY A 385 15.69 5.47 41.00
C GLY A 385 14.94 5.75 39.69
N GLN A 386 15.62 5.69 38.55
CA GLN A 386 14.96 5.67 37.25
C GLN A 386 14.17 4.36 37.08
N ASP A 387 12.94 4.44 36.57
CA ASP A 387 12.11 3.27 36.28
C ASP A 387 12.74 2.43 35.14
N PRO A 388 13.11 1.16 35.38
CA PRO A 388 13.70 0.28 34.37
C PRO A 388 12.74 -0.08 33.22
N ASP A 389 11.43 0.00 33.45
CA ASP A 389 10.38 -0.19 32.42
C ASP A 389 9.98 1.15 31.76
N GLY A 390 10.63 2.25 32.14
CA GLY A 390 10.39 3.56 31.57
C GLY A 390 10.53 3.55 30.05
N VAL A 391 9.59 4.21 29.38
CA VAL A 391 9.58 4.37 27.91
C VAL A 391 9.98 5.78 27.52
N ASN A 392 10.63 5.91 26.37
CA ASN A 392 10.87 7.20 25.74
C ASN A 392 9.60 7.73 25.04
N GLU A 393 9.72 8.87 24.39
CA GLU A 393 8.65 9.52 23.64
C GLU A 393 8.01 8.62 22.57
N ASN A 394 8.74 7.64 22.04
CA ASN A 394 8.26 6.73 21.01
C ASN A 394 7.60 5.48 21.60
N GLY A 395 7.35 5.45 22.91
CA GLY A 395 6.87 4.24 23.59
C GLY A 395 7.87 3.08 23.52
N THR A 396 9.16 3.38 23.38
CA THR A 396 10.24 2.37 23.38
C THR A 396 10.82 2.27 24.78
N SER A 397 10.87 1.08 25.35
CA SER A 397 11.48 0.85 26.67
C SER A 397 13.00 1.04 26.64
N ALA A 398 13.61 1.32 27.80
CA ALA A 398 15.06 1.35 27.95
C ALA A 398 15.69 0.02 27.47
N LEU A 399 15.08 -1.12 27.83
CA LEU A 399 15.51 -2.44 27.38
C LEU A 399 15.48 -2.57 25.85
N ALA A 400 14.39 -2.15 25.20
CA ALA A 400 14.27 -2.18 23.75
C ALA A 400 15.33 -1.31 23.05
N ALA A 401 15.64 -0.13 23.59
CA ALA A 401 16.71 0.71 23.08
C ALA A 401 18.08 0.00 23.15
N ALA A 402 18.41 -0.63 24.27
CA ALA A 402 19.67 -1.36 24.45
C ALA A 402 19.77 -2.61 23.56
N VAL A 403 18.67 -3.37 23.42
CA VAL A 403 18.59 -4.55 22.54
C VAL A 403 18.81 -4.17 21.08
N SER A 404 18.19 -3.10 20.60
CA SER A 404 18.35 -2.65 19.20
C SER A 404 19.79 -2.26 18.85
N ARG A 405 20.56 -1.79 19.86
CA ARG A 405 21.98 -1.42 19.75
C ARG A 405 22.94 -2.58 20.03
N LYS A 406 22.43 -3.79 20.27
CA LYS A 406 23.21 -4.99 20.60
C LYS A 406 24.10 -4.85 21.86
N GLN A 407 23.70 -4.01 22.81
CA GLN A 407 24.48 -3.70 24.01
C GLN A 407 24.23 -4.72 25.14
N LEU A 408 24.79 -5.92 25.02
CA LEU A 408 24.52 -7.04 25.95
C LEU A 408 24.75 -6.71 27.43
N ALA A 409 25.80 -5.95 27.76
CA ALA A 409 26.09 -5.54 29.14
C ALA A 409 24.96 -4.67 29.73
N ILE A 410 24.49 -3.67 28.97
CA ILE A 410 23.40 -2.78 29.37
C ILE A 410 22.07 -3.56 29.48
N VAL A 411 21.83 -4.49 28.56
CA VAL A 411 20.66 -5.37 28.62
C VAL A 411 20.64 -6.18 29.92
N ARG A 412 21.77 -6.78 30.31
CA ARG A 412 21.88 -7.49 31.59
C ARG A 412 21.64 -6.58 32.80
N ILE A 413 22.15 -5.35 32.78
CA ILE A 413 21.94 -4.36 33.84
C ILE A 413 20.45 -4.02 33.98
N LEU A 414 19.77 -3.75 32.86
CA LEU A 414 18.34 -3.39 32.85
C LEU A 414 17.47 -4.57 33.32
N LEU A 415 17.74 -5.79 32.85
CA LEU A 415 17.03 -7.00 33.30
C LEU A 415 17.27 -7.27 34.80
N ALA A 416 18.50 -7.10 35.29
CA ALA A 416 18.82 -7.24 36.71
C ALA A 416 18.13 -6.17 37.59
N ALA A 417 17.87 -4.99 37.02
CA ALA A 417 17.07 -3.95 37.66
C ALA A 417 15.55 -4.20 37.59
N GLY A 418 15.11 -5.29 36.95
CA GLY A 418 13.70 -5.69 36.89
C GLY A 418 12.96 -5.27 35.61
N ALA A 419 13.67 -4.85 34.56
CA ALA A 419 13.03 -4.55 33.27
C ALA A 419 12.35 -5.79 32.67
N LYS A 420 11.15 -5.63 32.13
CA LYS A 420 10.41 -6.71 31.47
C LYS A 420 11.04 -7.12 30.15
N ALA A 421 11.25 -8.42 29.96
CA ALA A 421 11.89 -8.99 28.77
C ALA A 421 11.04 -8.90 27.49
N ASP A 422 9.78 -8.46 27.59
CA ASP A 422 8.84 -8.18 26.51
C ASP A 422 8.44 -6.70 26.42
N GLY A 423 9.28 -5.81 26.98
CA GLY A 423 9.01 -4.38 27.05
C GLY A 423 8.66 -3.72 25.70
N PRO A 424 7.87 -2.64 25.71
CA PRO A 424 7.42 -1.95 24.49
C PRO A 424 8.54 -1.62 23.50
N ASN A 425 8.32 -1.97 22.22
CA ASN A 425 9.28 -1.78 21.13
C ASN A 425 8.57 -1.39 19.82
N LYS A 426 7.93 -0.22 19.79
CA LYS A 426 7.23 0.32 18.60
C LYS A 426 6.25 -0.66 17.95
N GLY A 427 5.63 -1.54 18.75
CA GLY A 427 4.71 -2.57 18.27
C GLY A 427 5.38 -3.81 17.67
N HIS A 428 6.71 -3.98 17.76
CA HIS A 428 7.40 -5.21 17.36
C HIS A 428 7.75 -6.09 18.56
N PRO A 429 7.77 -7.43 18.42
CA PRO A 429 8.34 -8.32 19.43
C PRO A 429 9.77 -7.91 19.78
N LEU A 430 10.08 -7.70 21.05
CA LEU A 430 11.42 -7.30 21.47
C LEU A 430 12.49 -8.34 21.06
N LEU A 431 12.16 -9.63 21.16
CA LEU A 431 13.02 -10.73 20.73
C LEU A 431 13.43 -10.62 19.25
N ALA A 432 12.59 -10.02 18.39
CA ALA A 432 12.91 -9.81 16.98
C ALA A 432 14.15 -8.95 16.79
N SER A 433 14.33 -7.94 17.64
CA SER A 433 15.47 -7.01 17.63
C SER A 433 16.74 -7.63 18.23
N ALA A 434 16.63 -8.72 18.98
CA ALA A 434 17.76 -9.42 19.58
C ALA A 434 18.45 -10.38 18.60
N LEU A 435 17.70 -10.96 17.66
CA LEU A 435 18.23 -11.88 16.65
C LEU A 435 19.34 -11.23 15.81
N PRO A 436 20.40 -11.99 15.44
CA PRO A 436 21.50 -11.49 14.64
C PRO A 436 21.06 -11.18 13.20
N ASP A 437 21.90 -10.46 12.46
CA ASP A 437 21.75 -10.36 11.01
C ASP A 437 22.03 -11.73 10.37
N GLY A 438 21.35 -12.05 9.26
CA GLY A 438 21.56 -13.31 8.56
C GLY A 438 22.98 -13.49 7.98
N GLN A 439 23.79 -12.43 7.94
CA GLN A 439 25.21 -12.47 7.54
C GLN A 439 26.18 -12.58 8.73
N ASP A 440 25.68 -12.69 9.96
CA ASP A 440 26.52 -12.82 11.16
C ASP A 440 27.14 -14.22 11.24
N THR A 441 28.44 -14.30 10.94
CA THR A 441 29.20 -15.56 10.88
C THR A 441 29.84 -15.96 12.21
N ARG A 442 29.60 -15.20 13.30
CA ARG A 442 30.11 -15.55 14.62
C ARG A 442 29.55 -16.90 15.10
N PRO A 443 30.23 -17.56 16.06
CA PRO A 443 29.72 -18.79 16.67
C PRO A 443 28.28 -18.61 17.16
N ALA A 444 27.46 -19.66 17.02
CA ALA A 444 26.04 -19.62 17.39
C ALA A 444 25.81 -19.09 18.81
N ALA A 445 26.64 -19.52 19.77
CA ALA A 445 26.58 -19.08 21.16
C ALA A 445 26.79 -17.56 21.32
N GLU A 446 27.64 -16.95 20.50
CA GLU A 446 27.92 -15.51 20.55
C GLU A 446 26.83 -14.70 19.84
N ARG A 447 26.46 -15.11 18.62
CA ARG A 447 25.47 -14.36 17.82
C ARG A 447 24.07 -14.40 18.44
N TYR A 448 23.72 -15.48 19.15
CA TYR A 448 22.44 -15.62 19.85
C TYR A 448 22.47 -15.22 21.32
N ALA A 449 23.62 -14.84 21.89
CA ALA A 449 23.76 -14.51 23.31
C ALA A 449 22.73 -13.47 23.80
N LEU A 450 22.42 -12.48 22.96
CA LEU A 450 21.41 -11.46 23.28
C LEU A 450 19.98 -12.03 23.28
N ALA A 451 19.63 -12.84 22.30
CA ALA A 451 18.32 -13.50 22.22
C ALA A 451 18.16 -14.51 23.37
N ASP A 452 19.19 -15.31 23.65
CA ASP A 452 19.21 -16.25 24.77
C ASP A 452 19.06 -15.54 26.13
N THR A 453 19.68 -14.37 26.30
CA THR A 453 19.54 -13.57 27.53
C THR A 453 18.10 -13.09 27.71
N LEU A 454 17.43 -12.64 26.65
CA LEU A 454 16.02 -12.24 26.72
C LEU A 454 15.09 -13.43 26.98
N ILE A 455 15.29 -14.55 26.29
CA ILE A 455 14.48 -15.76 26.48
C ILE A 455 14.64 -16.30 27.91
N ALA A 456 15.86 -16.32 28.45
CA ALA A 456 16.12 -16.71 29.84
C ALA A 456 15.45 -15.78 30.85
N ALA A 457 15.26 -14.50 30.50
CA ALA A 457 14.51 -13.52 31.28
C ALA A 457 12.99 -13.56 31.03
N GLY A 458 12.48 -14.54 30.27
CA GLY A 458 11.05 -14.76 30.04
C GLY A 458 10.48 -14.12 28.78
N ALA A 459 11.31 -13.67 27.82
CA ALA A 459 10.80 -13.14 26.56
C ALA A 459 10.05 -14.23 25.76
N PRO A 460 8.79 -13.97 25.34
CA PRO A 460 7.99 -14.94 24.60
C PRO A 460 8.53 -15.15 23.18
N VAL A 461 8.83 -16.39 22.81
CA VAL A 461 9.29 -16.78 21.46
C VAL A 461 8.18 -16.57 20.42
N ASP A 462 6.94 -16.82 20.80
CA ASP A 462 5.74 -16.66 19.97
C ASP A 462 5.10 -15.25 20.05
N ALA A 463 5.86 -14.23 20.50
CA ALA A 463 5.33 -12.88 20.54
C ALA A 463 4.83 -12.40 19.18
N VAL A 464 3.75 -11.63 19.22
CA VAL A 464 3.11 -11.03 18.05
C VAL A 464 3.45 -9.54 17.98
N ASP A 465 3.51 -9.00 16.77
CA ASP A 465 3.54 -7.55 16.56
C ASP A 465 2.17 -6.90 16.83
N SER A 466 2.10 -5.58 16.76
CA SER A 466 0.86 -4.80 16.96
C SER A 466 -0.25 -5.16 15.96
N GLY A 467 0.10 -5.78 14.83
CA GLY A 467 -0.84 -6.33 13.86
C GLY A 467 -1.37 -7.72 14.23
N GLY A 468 -0.83 -8.34 15.28
CA GLY A 468 -1.12 -9.73 15.64
C GLY A 468 -0.33 -10.75 14.81
N THR A 469 0.78 -10.35 14.18
CA THR A 469 1.63 -11.24 13.37
C THR A 469 2.70 -11.89 14.24
N PRO A 470 2.77 -13.23 14.36
CA PRO A 470 3.83 -13.91 15.10
C PRO A 470 5.23 -13.59 14.56
N LEU A 471 6.23 -13.51 15.44
CA LEU A 471 7.63 -13.27 15.07
C LEU A 471 8.11 -14.21 13.95
N LEU A 472 7.87 -15.51 14.09
CA LEU A 472 8.29 -16.50 13.11
C LEU A 472 7.60 -16.29 11.75
N MET A 473 6.32 -15.92 11.72
CA MET A 473 5.57 -15.61 10.50
C MET A 473 6.21 -14.46 9.73
N ARG A 474 6.55 -13.38 10.44
CA ARG A 474 7.21 -12.20 9.88
C ARG A 474 8.59 -12.56 9.31
N ARG A 475 9.36 -13.39 10.03
CA ARG A 475 10.68 -13.88 9.56
C ARG A 475 10.55 -14.71 8.28
N ILE A 476 9.61 -15.64 8.19
CA ILE A 476 9.39 -16.42 6.95
C ILE A 476 9.05 -15.49 5.78
N SER A 477 8.16 -14.53 5.99
CA SER A 477 7.61 -13.67 4.94
C SER A 477 8.62 -12.67 4.38
N TYR A 478 9.45 -12.07 5.23
CA TYR A 478 10.36 -10.98 4.82
C TYR A 478 11.85 -11.36 4.85
N TYR A 479 12.22 -12.40 5.60
CA TYR A 479 13.60 -12.80 5.85
C TYR A 479 13.81 -14.31 5.63
N SER A 480 13.10 -14.91 4.67
CA SER A 480 13.17 -16.37 4.44
C SER A 480 14.55 -16.92 4.09
N GLY A 481 15.47 -16.07 3.62
CA GLY A 481 16.87 -16.45 3.37
C GLY A 481 17.71 -16.61 4.65
N ASP A 482 17.25 -16.05 5.76
CA ASP A 482 17.89 -16.10 7.08
C ASP A 482 17.56 -17.43 7.78
N LYS A 483 18.12 -18.52 7.23
CA LYS A 483 17.79 -19.89 7.64
C LYS A 483 18.14 -20.15 9.10
N ASP A 484 19.25 -19.61 9.57
CA ASP A 484 19.75 -19.82 10.93
C ASP A 484 18.78 -19.25 11.96
N ASN A 485 18.26 -18.03 11.77
CA ASN A 485 17.29 -17.45 12.71
C ASN A 485 15.94 -18.19 12.69
N LEU A 486 15.51 -18.69 11.53
CA LEU A 486 14.30 -19.50 11.42
C LEU A 486 14.43 -20.83 12.21
N LEU A 487 15.56 -21.52 12.03
CA LEU A 487 15.86 -22.76 12.76
C LEU A 487 16.02 -22.51 14.26
N TYR A 488 16.77 -21.47 14.64
CA TYR A 488 16.97 -21.09 16.04
C TYR A 488 15.63 -20.84 16.75
N LEU A 489 14.72 -20.07 16.16
CA LEU A 489 13.42 -19.80 16.78
C LEU A 489 12.60 -21.09 16.95
N LEU A 490 12.61 -21.98 15.95
CA LEU A 490 11.93 -23.27 16.01
C LEU A 490 12.55 -24.20 17.09
N ASP A 491 13.87 -24.18 17.24
CA ASP A 491 14.60 -24.94 18.27
C ASP A 491 14.38 -24.38 19.68
N LYS A 492 14.11 -23.07 19.81
CA LYS A 492 13.69 -22.43 21.07
C LYS A 492 12.20 -22.63 21.39
N GLY A 493 11.49 -23.44 20.61
CA GLY A 493 10.12 -23.83 20.91
C GLY A 493 9.04 -22.93 20.30
N ALA A 494 9.35 -22.17 19.25
CA ALA A 494 8.32 -21.45 18.50
C ALA A 494 7.23 -22.42 18.01
N ASN A 495 5.96 -22.04 18.19
CA ASN A 495 4.83 -22.87 17.81
C ASN A 495 4.75 -23.02 16.27
N PRO A 496 4.92 -24.24 15.72
CA PRO A 496 4.88 -24.47 14.27
C PRO A 496 3.49 -24.24 13.65
N ASN A 497 2.45 -24.19 14.49
CA ASN A 497 1.06 -23.91 14.13
C ASN A 497 0.63 -22.46 14.46
N ALA A 498 1.56 -21.56 14.75
CA ALA A 498 1.23 -20.16 14.99
C ALA A 498 0.47 -19.56 13.80
N ARG A 499 -0.50 -18.69 14.12
CA ARG A 499 -1.38 -18.05 13.14
C ARG A 499 -1.36 -16.54 13.33
N GLU A 500 -1.45 -15.79 12.23
CA GLU A 500 -1.70 -14.36 12.30
C GLU A 500 -3.19 -14.07 12.54
N LYS A 501 -3.55 -12.80 12.76
CA LYS A 501 -4.91 -12.39 13.13
C LYS A 501 -6.04 -12.88 12.19
N ASN A 502 -5.76 -13.04 10.90
CA ASN A 502 -6.74 -13.56 9.92
C ASN A 502 -6.85 -15.10 9.91
N GLY A 503 -6.06 -15.79 10.74
CA GLY A 503 -5.99 -17.24 10.86
C GLY A 503 -4.95 -17.93 9.97
N ARG A 504 -4.24 -17.20 9.10
CA ARG A 504 -3.20 -17.75 8.21
C ARG A 504 -2.05 -18.32 9.01
N SER A 505 -1.65 -19.56 8.71
CA SER A 505 -0.62 -20.31 9.46
C SER A 505 0.79 -20.15 8.88
N LEU A 506 1.82 -20.50 9.67
CA LEU A 506 3.22 -20.49 9.22
C LEU A 506 3.46 -21.31 7.94
N LEU A 507 2.74 -22.43 7.76
CA LEU A 507 2.86 -23.24 6.55
C LEU A 507 2.38 -22.50 5.30
N HIS A 508 1.32 -21.70 5.37
CA HIS A 508 0.93 -20.86 4.22
C HIS A 508 2.09 -19.95 3.83
N ALA A 509 2.75 -19.30 4.80
CA ALA A 509 3.86 -18.42 4.51
C ALA A 509 5.09 -19.16 3.98
N ALA A 510 5.44 -20.31 4.57
CA ALA A 510 6.56 -21.13 4.12
C ALA A 510 6.34 -21.72 2.73
N MET A 511 5.08 -22.02 2.37
CA MET A 511 4.72 -22.58 1.07
C MET A 511 4.44 -21.51 0.00
N GLN A 512 4.61 -20.20 0.27
CA GLN A 512 4.42 -19.16 -0.77
C GLN A 512 5.40 -19.28 -1.95
N SER A 513 6.55 -19.91 -1.74
CA SER A 513 7.58 -20.06 -2.76
C SER A 513 8.37 -21.36 -2.56
N PRO A 514 8.68 -22.12 -3.62
CA PRO A 514 9.47 -23.35 -3.52
C PRO A 514 10.82 -23.19 -2.81
N LYS A 515 11.43 -21.99 -2.90
CA LYS A 515 12.69 -21.67 -2.21
C LYS A 515 12.63 -21.85 -0.68
N ASN A 516 11.42 -21.88 -0.11
CA ASN A 516 11.17 -21.98 1.32
C ASN A 516 10.69 -23.38 1.75
N PHE A 517 10.59 -24.36 0.84
CA PHE A 517 10.15 -25.72 1.17
C PHE A 517 11.02 -26.38 2.23
N TRP A 518 12.33 -26.12 2.23
CA TRP A 518 13.22 -26.61 3.28
C TRP A 518 12.74 -26.22 4.69
N PHE A 519 12.07 -25.08 4.86
CA PHE A 519 11.52 -24.65 6.15
C PHE A 519 10.09 -25.18 6.35
N ALA A 520 9.30 -25.31 5.29
CA ALA A 520 8.00 -25.99 5.36
C ALA A 520 8.18 -27.45 5.86
N GLU A 521 9.18 -28.16 5.37
CA GLU A 521 9.62 -29.48 5.85
C GLU A 521 9.92 -29.47 7.35
N LYS A 522 10.65 -28.46 7.84
CA LYS A 522 10.95 -28.32 9.28
C LYS A 522 9.71 -28.05 10.12
N LEU A 523 8.77 -27.24 9.62
CA LEU A 523 7.49 -26.99 10.27
C LEU A 523 6.65 -28.26 10.32
N LEU A 524 6.54 -29.00 9.21
CA LEU A 524 5.83 -30.29 9.14
C LEU A 524 6.43 -31.32 10.09
N ALA A 525 7.77 -31.44 10.12
CA ALA A 525 8.47 -32.32 11.06
C ALA A 525 8.24 -31.95 12.54
N LYS A 526 7.85 -30.70 12.83
CA LYS A 526 7.43 -30.23 14.16
C LYS A 526 5.91 -30.30 14.39
N GLY A 527 5.16 -30.90 13.46
CA GLY A 527 3.71 -31.11 13.60
C GLY A 527 2.85 -29.95 13.10
N ALA A 528 3.35 -29.14 12.16
CA ALA A 528 2.51 -28.15 11.49
C ALA A 528 1.41 -28.84 10.64
N ASP A 529 0.20 -28.30 10.68
CA ASP A 529 -0.95 -28.85 9.94
C ASP A 529 -0.95 -28.41 8.47
N ILE A 530 -0.67 -29.35 7.55
CA ILE A 530 -0.70 -29.13 6.09
C ILE A 530 -2.09 -28.72 5.57
N ASN A 531 -3.15 -29.02 6.33
CA ASN A 531 -4.54 -28.72 6.03
C ASN A 531 -5.07 -27.52 6.83
N ALA A 532 -4.18 -26.75 7.48
CA ALA A 532 -4.57 -25.55 8.20
C ALA A 532 -5.37 -24.63 7.27
N ALA A 533 -6.64 -24.40 7.58
CA ALA A 533 -7.49 -23.51 6.81
C ALA A 533 -7.64 -22.13 7.49
N TYR A 534 -7.76 -21.07 6.71
CA TYR A 534 -8.11 -19.73 7.20
C TYR A 534 -9.03 -18.99 6.23
N VAL A 535 -9.69 -17.94 6.69
CA VAL A 535 -10.55 -17.13 5.81
C VAL A 535 -9.69 -16.10 5.09
N ARG A 536 -9.46 -16.32 3.79
CA ARG A 536 -8.69 -15.40 2.94
C ARG A 536 -9.50 -14.14 2.62
N MET A 537 -10.77 -14.31 2.27
CA MET A 537 -11.68 -13.19 2.00
C MET A 537 -13.15 -13.60 2.15
N TYR A 538 -14.03 -12.60 2.07
CA TYR A 538 -15.47 -12.78 2.01
C TYR A 538 -16.01 -12.31 0.65
N TYR A 539 -16.91 -13.10 0.06
CA TYR A 539 -17.74 -12.72 -1.09
C TYR A 539 -19.19 -12.63 -0.63
N GLY A 540 -19.65 -11.42 -0.30
CA GLY A 540 -20.93 -11.23 0.38
C GLY A 540 -20.93 -11.94 1.73
N ASN A 541 -21.83 -12.90 1.93
CA ASN A 541 -21.93 -13.72 3.14
C ASN A 541 -21.14 -15.04 3.08
N ARG A 542 -20.41 -15.30 1.99
CA ARG A 542 -19.62 -16.53 1.82
C ARG A 542 -18.16 -16.30 2.19
N ALA A 543 -17.64 -17.06 3.14
CA ALA A 543 -16.22 -17.08 3.47
C ALA A 543 -15.46 -18.00 2.51
N MET A 544 -14.33 -17.52 1.99
CA MET A 544 -13.36 -18.33 1.26
C MET A 544 -12.33 -18.90 2.24
N TRP A 545 -12.46 -20.19 2.55
CA TRP A 545 -11.52 -20.94 3.36
C TRP A 545 -10.39 -21.47 2.48
N GLU A 546 -9.19 -21.01 2.79
CA GLU A 546 -7.98 -21.28 2.03
C GLU A 546 -7.06 -22.20 2.83
N THR A 547 -6.55 -23.24 2.18
CA THR A 547 -5.51 -24.15 2.67
C THR A 547 -4.23 -23.93 1.86
N PRO A 548 -3.06 -24.41 2.32
CA PRO A 548 -1.83 -24.32 1.53
C PRO A 548 -1.95 -24.92 0.12
N LEU A 549 -2.74 -25.99 -0.05
CA LEU A 549 -3.01 -26.61 -1.35
C LEU A 549 -3.88 -25.72 -2.25
N LEU A 550 -4.99 -25.17 -1.74
CA LEU A 550 -5.85 -24.28 -2.54
C LEU A 550 -5.10 -23.00 -2.92
N GLU A 551 -4.27 -22.45 -2.03
CA GLU A 551 -3.39 -21.31 -2.30
C GLU A 551 -2.34 -21.63 -3.38
N ALA A 552 -1.90 -22.89 -3.46
CA ALA A 552 -0.99 -23.36 -4.51
C ALA A 552 -1.70 -23.49 -5.86
N LEU A 553 -2.92 -24.04 -5.88
CA LEU A 553 -3.71 -24.20 -7.10
C LEU A 553 -4.12 -22.87 -7.74
N ARG A 554 -4.25 -21.79 -6.94
CA ARG A 554 -4.59 -20.43 -7.43
C ARG A 554 -3.46 -19.68 -8.11
N GLU A 555 -2.26 -20.24 -8.21
CA GLU A 555 -1.11 -19.59 -8.84
C GLU A 555 -1.45 -19.09 -10.26
N SER A 556 -0.92 -17.91 -10.61
CA SER A 556 -1.24 -17.30 -11.90
C SER A 556 -0.59 -18.10 -13.02
N LEU A 557 -1.42 -18.59 -13.94
CA LEU A 557 -0.96 -19.18 -15.19
C LEU A 557 -0.33 -18.09 -16.05
N SER A 558 0.87 -18.33 -16.57
CA SER A 558 1.55 -17.44 -17.50
C SER A 558 1.66 -18.10 -18.88
N GLY A 559 1.65 -17.29 -19.94
CA GLY A 559 1.74 -17.76 -21.32
C GLY A 559 0.41 -17.75 -22.07
N GLU A 560 0.50 -17.82 -23.39
CA GLU A 560 -0.66 -17.79 -24.28
C GLU A 560 -1.35 -19.17 -24.34
N LEU A 561 -2.69 -19.20 -24.20
CA LEU A 561 -3.49 -20.39 -24.52
C LEU A 561 -3.38 -20.68 -26.04
N ALA A 562 -2.56 -21.67 -26.37
CA ALA A 562 -2.15 -22.07 -27.71
C ALA A 562 -2.30 -23.60 -27.90
N PRO A 563 -2.27 -24.15 -29.13
CA PRO A 563 -2.64 -25.55 -29.37
C PRO A 563 -1.81 -26.58 -28.60
N ALA A 564 -0.52 -26.33 -28.37
CA ALA A 564 0.38 -27.23 -27.64
C ALA A 564 0.43 -26.94 -26.12
N VAL A 565 -0.37 -26.01 -25.59
CA VAL A 565 -0.24 -25.55 -24.20
C VAL A 565 -0.57 -26.66 -23.21
N ALA A 566 0.28 -26.84 -22.21
CA ALA A 566 0.02 -27.55 -20.96
C ALA A 566 0.70 -26.74 -19.88
N TYR A 567 -0.05 -26.20 -18.92
CA TYR A 567 0.58 -25.40 -17.88
C TYR A 567 1.24 -26.33 -16.85
N PRO A 568 2.49 -26.09 -16.45
CA PRO A 568 3.14 -26.92 -15.45
C PRO A 568 2.38 -26.85 -14.13
N ILE A 569 2.25 -28.00 -13.46
CA ILE A 569 1.72 -28.06 -12.10
C ILE A 569 2.74 -27.36 -11.18
N PRO A 570 2.33 -26.36 -10.38
CA PRO A 570 3.25 -25.67 -9.50
C PRO A 570 3.86 -26.65 -8.51
N GLU A 571 5.17 -26.50 -8.24
CA GLU A 571 5.86 -27.35 -7.25
C GLU A 571 5.19 -27.31 -5.88
N ARG A 572 4.49 -26.22 -5.55
CA ARG A 572 3.71 -26.04 -4.32
C ARG A 572 2.53 -27.00 -4.22
N VAL A 573 1.88 -27.32 -5.34
CA VAL A 573 0.79 -28.31 -5.40
C VAL A 573 1.36 -29.71 -5.17
N SER A 574 2.42 -30.07 -5.89
CA SER A 574 3.10 -31.36 -5.72
C SER A 574 3.62 -31.55 -4.30
N PHE A 575 4.23 -30.51 -3.71
CA PHE A 575 4.70 -30.52 -2.33
C PHE A 575 3.55 -30.74 -1.34
N ALA A 576 2.44 -30.01 -1.49
CA ALA A 576 1.29 -30.15 -0.61
C ALA A 576 0.72 -31.58 -0.62
N LEU A 577 0.50 -32.14 -1.81
CA LEU A 577 -0.05 -33.48 -1.98
C LEU A 577 0.89 -34.56 -1.46
N ALA A 578 2.21 -34.43 -1.69
CA ALA A 578 3.22 -35.35 -1.16
C ALA A 578 3.24 -35.40 0.38
N HIS A 579 2.76 -34.34 1.04
CA HIS A 579 2.67 -34.22 2.49
C HIS A 579 1.26 -34.45 3.04
N GLY A 580 0.35 -35.03 2.25
CA GLY A 580 -0.99 -35.41 2.72
C GLY A 580 -1.98 -34.25 2.82
N ALA A 581 -1.80 -33.19 2.02
CA ALA A 581 -2.85 -32.20 1.86
C ALA A 581 -4.13 -32.86 1.32
N ASP A 582 -5.26 -32.60 1.99
CA ASP A 582 -6.58 -33.10 1.63
C ASP A 582 -7.31 -32.03 0.80
N PRO A 583 -7.52 -32.25 -0.52
CA PRO A 583 -8.27 -31.35 -1.37
C PRO A 583 -9.71 -31.08 -0.90
N ALA A 584 -10.30 -31.94 -0.07
CA ALA A 584 -11.64 -31.73 0.47
C ALA A 584 -11.70 -30.63 1.55
N VAL A 585 -10.57 -30.19 2.09
CA VAL A 585 -10.49 -29.15 3.12
C VAL A 585 -10.43 -27.75 2.49
N GLY A 586 -11.28 -26.85 2.98
CA GLY A 586 -11.37 -25.45 2.53
C GLY A 586 -12.58 -25.20 1.64
N GLY A 587 -12.43 -24.31 0.66
CA GLY A 587 -13.50 -23.93 -0.27
C GLY A 587 -14.39 -22.80 0.27
N TYR A 588 -15.61 -22.68 -0.26
CA TYR A 588 -16.55 -21.64 0.12
C TYR A 588 -17.58 -22.15 1.11
N GLY A 589 -17.87 -21.37 2.17
CA GLY A 589 -18.92 -21.68 3.14
C GLY A 589 -19.83 -20.49 3.45
N ALA A 590 -21.09 -20.77 3.78
CA ALA A 590 -22.10 -19.77 4.13
C ALA A 590 -22.13 -19.52 5.66
N GLY A 591 -21.65 -18.36 6.10
CA GLY A 591 -21.73 -17.95 7.51
C GLY A 591 -21.17 -18.98 8.51
N LYS A 592 -21.96 -19.35 9.52
CA LYS A 592 -21.61 -20.35 10.57
C LYS A 592 -21.87 -21.81 10.15
N ALA A 593 -22.52 -22.05 9.00
CA ALA A 593 -22.73 -23.41 8.49
C ALA A 593 -21.52 -23.85 7.67
N LEU A 594 -20.94 -25.00 8.02
CA LEU A 594 -19.85 -25.61 7.24
C LEU A 594 -20.42 -26.21 5.96
N GLU A 595 -20.59 -25.39 4.93
CA GLU A 595 -20.34 -25.88 3.58
C GLU A 595 -18.83 -25.72 3.35
N ARG A 596 -18.10 -26.83 3.27
CA ARG A 596 -16.70 -26.85 2.83
C ARG A 596 -16.63 -27.68 1.57
N ASN A 597 -16.88 -27.04 0.42
CA ASN A 597 -16.76 -27.65 -0.90
C ASN A 597 -15.30 -27.60 -1.40
N GLY A 598 -14.33 -27.89 -0.53
CA GLY A 598 -12.90 -27.81 -0.85
C GLY A 598 -12.54 -28.57 -2.11
N LEU A 599 -13.10 -29.78 -2.27
CA LEU A 599 -12.84 -30.60 -3.46
C LEU A 599 -13.41 -29.97 -4.74
N SER A 600 -14.62 -29.39 -4.70
CA SER A 600 -15.19 -28.67 -5.84
C SER A 600 -14.30 -27.50 -6.26
N GLU A 601 -13.78 -26.76 -5.27
CA GLU A 601 -12.87 -25.64 -5.52
C GLU A 601 -11.52 -26.11 -6.07
N ALA A 602 -10.92 -27.13 -5.47
CA ALA A 602 -9.64 -27.70 -5.91
C ALA A 602 -9.72 -28.19 -7.37
N LEU A 603 -10.80 -28.90 -7.70
CA LEU A 603 -11.07 -29.38 -9.07
C LEU A 603 -11.29 -28.21 -10.04
N GLY A 604 -12.09 -27.20 -9.64
CA GLY A 604 -12.35 -26.02 -10.45
C GLY A 604 -11.10 -25.16 -10.73
N LEU A 605 -10.14 -25.16 -9.81
CA LEU A 605 -8.83 -24.54 -10.02
C LEU A 605 -7.91 -25.40 -10.89
N ALA A 606 -7.89 -26.71 -10.66
CA ALA A 606 -7.02 -27.66 -11.35
C ALA A 606 -7.29 -27.76 -12.86
N VAL A 607 -8.55 -27.66 -13.30
CA VAL A 607 -8.91 -27.77 -14.73
C VAL A 607 -8.24 -26.69 -15.60
N ARG A 608 -7.87 -25.55 -15.00
CA ARG A 608 -7.19 -24.45 -15.69
C ARG A 608 -5.77 -24.82 -16.15
N TYR A 609 -5.15 -25.83 -15.53
CA TYR A 609 -3.83 -26.34 -15.93
C TYR A 609 -3.89 -27.23 -17.18
N ILE A 610 -5.09 -27.71 -17.54
CA ILE A 610 -5.33 -28.60 -18.68
C ILE A 610 -4.47 -29.87 -18.58
N GLN A 611 -4.37 -30.38 -17.36
CA GLN A 611 -3.66 -31.62 -17.01
C GLN A 611 -4.65 -32.60 -16.39
N PRO A 612 -5.17 -33.56 -17.18
CA PRO A 612 -6.15 -34.52 -16.70
C PRO A 612 -5.66 -35.32 -15.47
N ALA A 613 -4.38 -35.68 -15.42
CA ALA A 613 -3.77 -36.40 -14.30
C ALA A 613 -3.84 -35.64 -12.95
N LEU A 614 -3.88 -34.30 -12.96
CA LEU A 614 -4.04 -33.52 -11.72
C LEU A 614 -5.44 -33.72 -11.11
N VAL A 615 -6.47 -33.88 -11.95
CA VAL A 615 -7.84 -34.19 -11.48
C VAL A 615 -7.87 -35.52 -10.74
N ASP A 616 -7.23 -36.56 -11.29
CA ASP A 616 -7.10 -37.86 -10.64
C ASP A 616 -6.37 -37.75 -9.30
N GLN A 617 -5.23 -37.07 -9.29
CA GLN A 617 -4.43 -36.91 -8.06
C GLN A 617 -5.23 -36.23 -6.95
N LEU A 618 -5.99 -35.18 -7.28
CA LEU A 618 -6.83 -34.50 -6.31
C LEU A 618 -8.01 -35.38 -5.86
N ALA A 619 -8.69 -36.06 -6.78
CA ALA A 619 -9.80 -36.94 -6.44
C ALA A 619 -9.36 -38.12 -5.56
N GLN A 620 -8.17 -38.67 -5.80
CA GLN A 620 -7.59 -39.78 -5.03
C GLN A 620 -7.09 -39.34 -3.65
N ALA A 621 -6.50 -38.13 -3.55
CA ALA A 621 -6.01 -37.59 -2.28
C ALA A 621 -7.14 -37.05 -1.38
N ALA A 622 -8.33 -36.81 -1.93
CA ALA A 622 -9.44 -36.21 -1.21
C ALA A 622 -10.06 -37.16 -0.17
N GLY A 623 -10.24 -36.62 1.02
CA GLY A 623 -11.18 -37.15 1.99
C GLY A 623 -12.62 -36.98 1.52
N LYS A 624 -13.58 -37.43 2.35
CA LYS A 624 -15.00 -37.26 2.04
C LYS A 624 -15.37 -35.77 2.03
N PRO A 625 -15.90 -35.22 0.91
CA PRO A 625 -16.30 -33.83 0.86
C PRO A 625 -17.45 -33.55 1.83
N GLN A 626 -17.45 -32.35 2.44
CA GLN A 626 -18.45 -32.00 3.46
C GLN A 626 -19.82 -31.66 2.86
N ALA A 627 -19.85 -31.29 1.58
CA ALA A 627 -21.04 -31.05 0.79
C ALA A 627 -20.94 -31.80 -0.55
N PRO A 628 -22.08 -32.15 -1.19
CA PRO A 628 -22.06 -32.73 -2.54
C PRO A 628 -21.31 -31.84 -3.53
N LEU A 629 -20.63 -32.46 -4.50
CA LEU A 629 -19.99 -31.72 -5.58
C LEU A 629 -21.05 -31.03 -6.46
N THR A 630 -20.69 -29.87 -6.98
CA THR A 630 -21.52 -29.04 -7.85
C THR A 630 -20.97 -29.07 -9.29
N PRO A 631 -21.77 -28.67 -10.30
CA PRO A 631 -21.28 -28.55 -11.69
C PRO A 631 -20.24 -27.43 -11.91
N GLU A 632 -19.83 -26.70 -10.88
CA GLU A 632 -18.98 -25.49 -10.99
C GLU A 632 -17.58 -25.80 -11.56
N SER A 633 -16.99 -26.95 -11.19
CA SER A 633 -15.70 -27.40 -11.73
C SER A 633 -15.79 -27.71 -13.23
N LEU A 634 -16.89 -28.33 -13.67
CA LEU A 634 -17.16 -28.58 -15.09
C LEU A 634 -17.40 -27.25 -15.83
N SER A 635 -18.18 -26.33 -15.26
CA SER A 635 -18.40 -24.99 -15.83
C SER A 635 -17.09 -24.22 -16.05
N SER A 636 -16.16 -24.34 -15.10
CA SER A 636 -14.82 -23.74 -15.20
C SER A 636 -14.01 -24.34 -16.35
N LEU A 637 -14.04 -25.67 -16.52
CA LEU A 637 -13.42 -26.34 -17.67
C LEU A 637 -14.05 -25.90 -19.00
N LEU A 638 -15.38 -25.85 -19.08
CA LEU A 638 -16.10 -25.41 -20.27
C LEU A 638 -15.81 -23.95 -20.62
N SER A 639 -15.54 -23.10 -19.63
CA SER A 639 -15.12 -21.72 -19.87
C SER A 639 -13.74 -21.67 -20.53
N VAL A 640 -12.78 -22.48 -20.04
CA VAL A 640 -11.46 -22.64 -20.69
C VAL A 640 -11.62 -23.17 -22.10
N TRP A 641 -12.44 -24.20 -22.30
CA TRP A 641 -12.68 -24.77 -23.63
C TRP A 641 -13.33 -23.76 -24.58
N ASN A 642 -14.32 -22.99 -24.12
CA ASN A 642 -14.91 -21.91 -24.92
C ASN A 642 -13.86 -20.86 -25.34
N GLN A 643 -12.91 -20.50 -24.47
CA GLN A 643 -11.80 -19.62 -24.85
C GLN A 643 -10.90 -20.25 -25.93
N VAL A 644 -10.67 -21.57 -25.89
CA VAL A 644 -9.97 -22.29 -26.96
C VAL A 644 -10.71 -22.14 -28.27
N GLU A 645 -12.03 -22.34 -28.29
CA GLU A 645 -12.82 -22.24 -29.53
C GLU A 645 -12.87 -20.82 -30.08
N ILE A 646 -12.94 -19.79 -29.23
CA ILE A 646 -12.82 -18.38 -29.66
C ILE A 646 -11.47 -18.16 -30.36
N ARG A 647 -10.38 -18.63 -29.76
CA ARG A 647 -9.03 -18.44 -30.32
C ARG A 647 -8.81 -19.23 -31.59
N ALA A 648 -9.28 -20.48 -31.65
CA ALA A 648 -9.20 -21.31 -32.84
C ALA A 648 -9.96 -20.66 -34.02
N ALA A 649 -11.12 -20.05 -33.76
CA ALA A 649 -11.87 -19.32 -34.79
C ALA A 649 -11.12 -18.09 -35.32
N VAL A 650 -10.37 -17.37 -34.45
CA VAL A 650 -9.59 -16.18 -34.86
C VAL A 650 -8.29 -16.58 -35.59
N LYS A 651 -7.58 -17.61 -35.14
CA LYS A 651 -6.23 -17.99 -35.63
C LYS A 651 -6.24 -19.12 -36.66
N GLN A 652 -7.30 -19.24 -37.47
CA GLN A 652 -7.52 -20.31 -38.45
C GLN A 652 -7.53 -21.70 -37.80
N ASN A 653 -8.75 -22.17 -37.50
CA ASN A 653 -9.01 -23.47 -36.91
C ASN A 653 -8.35 -24.60 -37.73
N GLY A 654 -7.78 -25.60 -37.07
CA GLY A 654 -7.03 -26.65 -37.75
C GLY A 654 -6.56 -27.78 -36.82
N PRO A 655 -5.98 -28.86 -37.39
CA PRO A 655 -5.64 -30.09 -36.67
C PRO A 655 -4.74 -29.89 -35.43
N GLN A 656 -3.94 -28.83 -35.42
CA GLN A 656 -3.11 -28.45 -34.27
C GLN A 656 -3.90 -28.30 -32.95
N TRP A 657 -5.17 -27.90 -33.00
CA TRP A 657 -6.02 -27.69 -31.83
C TRP A 657 -6.64 -28.99 -31.28
N GLU A 658 -6.64 -30.07 -32.06
CA GLU A 658 -7.28 -31.34 -31.68
C GLU A 658 -6.65 -31.97 -30.44
N GLY A 659 -5.33 -31.88 -30.31
CA GLY A 659 -4.64 -32.36 -29.10
C GLY A 659 -5.03 -31.60 -27.82
N LEU A 660 -5.40 -30.32 -27.94
CA LEU A 660 -5.91 -29.54 -26.81
C LEU A 660 -7.36 -29.90 -26.49
N ARG A 661 -8.22 -30.03 -27.51
CA ARG A 661 -9.61 -30.47 -27.37
C ARG A 661 -9.71 -31.87 -26.75
N ALA A 662 -8.87 -32.79 -27.19
CA ALA A 662 -8.80 -34.14 -26.63
C ALA A 662 -8.44 -34.13 -25.14
N ARG A 663 -7.49 -33.29 -24.73
CA ARG A 663 -7.14 -33.13 -23.29
C ARG A 663 -8.25 -32.49 -22.48
N LEU A 664 -8.96 -31.51 -23.03
CA LEU A 664 -10.13 -30.91 -22.38
C LEU A 664 -11.26 -31.93 -22.22
N ARG A 665 -11.50 -32.76 -23.25
CA ARG A 665 -12.44 -33.89 -23.18
C ARG A 665 -12.04 -34.91 -22.12
N ASP A 666 -10.78 -35.32 -22.08
CA ASP A 666 -10.26 -36.25 -21.05
C ASP A 666 -10.37 -35.65 -19.64
N THR A 667 -10.10 -34.35 -19.49
CA THR A 667 -10.28 -33.64 -18.22
C THR A 667 -11.75 -33.66 -17.79
N ALA A 668 -12.69 -33.46 -18.73
CA ALA A 668 -14.12 -33.52 -18.43
C ALA A 668 -14.55 -34.92 -17.96
N ALA A 669 -14.07 -35.97 -18.64
CA ALA A 669 -14.35 -37.36 -18.25
C ALA A 669 -13.86 -37.65 -16.82
N ARG A 670 -12.68 -37.16 -16.43
CA ARG A 670 -12.13 -37.32 -15.08
C ARG A 670 -12.90 -36.55 -14.02
N LEU A 671 -13.43 -35.36 -14.34
CA LEU A 671 -14.33 -34.65 -13.42
C LEU A 671 -15.59 -35.47 -13.15
N LEU A 672 -16.21 -36.05 -14.20
CA LEU A 672 -17.40 -36.89 -14.03
C LEU A 672 -17.07 -38.15 -13.22
N ALA A 673 -15.93 -38.79 -13.47
CA ALA A 673 -15.44 -39.94 -12.69
C ALA A 673 -15.17 -39.57 -11.22
N ALA A 674 -14.75 -38.34 -10.94
CA ALA A 674 -14.60 -37.79 -9.58
C ALA A 674 -15.94 -37.43 -8.91
N GLY A 675 -17.07 -37.64 -9.59
CA GLY A 675 -18.42 -37.38 -9.07
C GLY A 675 -18.93 -35.95 -9.27
N VAL A 676 -18.28 -35.15 -10.11
CA VAL A 676 -18.79 -33.82 -10.50
C VAL A 676 -20.04 -34.01 -11.38
N PRO A 677 -21.20 -33.45 -11.00
CA PRO A 677 -22.42 -33.68 -11.76
C PRO A 677 -22.52 -32.78 -13.01
N LEU A 678 -23.21 -33.25 -14.05
CA LEU A 678 -23.49 -32.51 -15.29
C LEU A 678 -24.54 -31.40 -15.10
N THR A 679 -25.49 -31.65 -14.21
CA THR A 679 -26.58 -30.73 -13.86
C THR A 679 -26.59 -30.52 -12.34
N GLN A 680 -27.20 -29.43 -11.90
CA GLN A 680 -27.35 -29.19 -10.47
C GLN A 680 -28.52 -30.02 -9.94
N ALA A 681 -28.37 -30.55 -8.72
CA ALA A 681 -29.41 -31.35 -8.08
C ALA A 681 -30.68 -30.57 -7.69
N SER A 682 -30.67 -29.23 -7.71
CA SER A 682 -31.82 -28.42 -7.28
C SER A 682 -32.72 -27.99 -8.44
N ASP A 683 -34.03 -27.96 -8.20
CA ASP A 683 -35.06 -27.47 -9.12
C ASP A 683 -35.04 -25.93 -9.30
N ALA A 684 -33.93 -25.28 -8.98
CA ALA A 684 -33.74 -23.85 -9.15
C ALA A 684 -33.96 -23.45 -10.63
N THR A 685 -34.34 -22.19 -10.83
CA THR A 685 -34.86 -21.54 -12.05
C THR A 685 -33.87 -21.48 -13.24
N GLY A 686 -33.05 -22.51 -13.47
CA GLY A 686 -32.20 -22.72 -14.64
C GLY A 686 -31.04 -21.75 -14.86
N VAL A 687 -31.00 -20.59 -14.19
CA VAL A 687 -29.98 -19.54 -14.39
C VAL A 687 -29.16 -19.34 -13.12
N GLN A 688 -27.85 -19.51 -13.24
CA GLN A 688 -26.89 -19.26 -12.17
C GLN A 688 -25.77 -18.37 -12.64
N ALA A 689 -25.34 -17.48 -11.75
CA ALA A 689 -24.21 -16.60 -12.00
C ALA A 689 -22.95 -17.42 -12.34
N ASN A 690 -22.25 -17.04 -13.40
CA ASN A 690 -21.01 -17.61 -13.90
C ASN A 690 -21.07 -19.11 -14.29
N ARG A 691 -22.26 -19.66 -14.59
CA ARG A 691 -22.42 -21.06 -15.02
C ARG A 691 -22.56 -21.20 -16.53
N ILE A 692 -21.85 -22.17 -17.11
CA ILE A 692 -22.05 -22.65 -18.48
C ILE A 692 -22.86 -23.95 -18.43
N ALA A 693 -24.00 -23.96 -19.12
CA ALA A 693 -24.76 -25.19 -19.32
C ALA A 693 -24.14 -25.98 -20.47
N PRO A 694 -23.74 -27.25 -20.27
CA PRO A 694 -23.04 -28.02 -21.28
C PRO A 694 -23.77 -28.09 -22.62
N LEU A 695 -25.11 -28.25 -22.57
CA LEU A 695 -25.93 -28.42 -23.76
C LEU A 695 -26.15 -27.12 -24.56
N SER A 696 -25.79 -25.96 -24.02
CA SER A 696 -25.78 -24.68 -24.74
C SER A 696 -24.61 -24.53 -25.72
N LEU A 697 -23.66 -25.48 -25.75
CA LEU A 697 -22.39 -25.34 -26.47
C LEU A 697 -22.44 -26.00 -27.86
N PRO A 698 -22.50 -25.24 -28.97
CA PRO A 698 -22.66 -25.79 -30.31
C PRO A 698 -21.39 -26.45 -30.85
N TRP A 699 -20.23 -26.15 -30.27
CA TRP A 699 -18.94 -26.69 -30.66
C TRP A 699 -18.57 -28.00 -29.94
N LEU A 700 -19.36 -28.46 -28.96
CA LEU A 700 -19.13 -29.78 -28.35
C LEU A 700 -19.28 -30.88 -29.42
N PRO A 701 -18.40 -31.90 -29.46
CA PRO A 701 -18.57 -33.04 -30.35
C PRO A 701 -19.92 -33.75 -30.15
N ASP A 702 -20.56 -34.18 -31.24
CA ASP A 702 -21.91 -34.78 -31.22
C ASP A 702 -21.99 -36.05 -30.35
N ASP A 703 -20.93 -36.85 -30.36
CA ASP A 703 -20.83 -38.06 -29.55
C ASP A 703 -20.76 -37.73 -28.05
N LEU A 704 -19.96 -36.73 -27.66
CA LEU A 704 -19.86 -36.25 -26.29
C LEU A 704 -21.18 -35.56 -25.84
N TYR A 705 -21.83 -34.83 -26.75
CA TYR A 705 -23.11 -34.19 -26.50
C TYR A 705 -24.19 -35.24 -26.16
N LEU A 706 -24.27 -36.31 -26.94
CA LEU A 706 -25.18 -37.42 -26.73
C LEU A 706 -24.82 -38.24 -25.47
N GLU A 707 -23.53 -38.44 -25.22
CA GLU A 707 -23.03 -39.09 -24.00
C GLU A 707 -23.51 -38.35 -22.75
N TRP A 708 -23.36 -37.02 -22.71
CA TRP A 708 -23.79 -36.21 -21.59
C TRP A 708 -25.31 -36.14 -21.43
N LEU A 709 -26.07 -36.11 -22.54
CA LEU A 709 -27.53 -36.25 -22.49
C LEU A 709 -27.95 -37.55 -21.81
N ARG A 710 -27.37 -38.68 -22.22
CA ARG A 710 -27.65 -40.00 -21.64
C ARG A 710 -27.20 -40.12 -20.18
N ALA A 711 -26.15 -39.40 -19.81
CA ALA A 711 -25.66 -39.30 -18.44
C ALA A 711 -26.45 -38.31 -17.57
N GLY A 712 -27.53 -37.70 -18.09
CA GLY A 712 -28.45 -36.87 -17.32
C GLY A 712 -28.16 -35.36 -17.35
N ALA A 713 -27.41 -34.86 -18.35
CA ALA A 713 -27.36 -33.42 -18.60
C ALA A 713 -28.76 -32.89 -18.94
N ASP A 714 -29.18 -31.82 -18.27
CA ASP A 714 -30.55 -31.31 -18.39
C ASP A 714 -30.71 -30.37 -19.59
N VAL A 715 -31.59 -30.74 -20.51
CA VAL A 715 -31.93 -30.00 -21.74
C VAL A 715 -32.49 -28.59 -21.49
N SER A 716 -32.94 -28.32 -20.27
CA SER A 716 -33.51 -27.03 -19.87
C SER A 716 -32.55 -26.13 -19.11
N ASP A 717 -31.35 -26.62 -18.75
CA ASP A 717 -30.32 -25.81 -18.11
C ASP A 717 -29.75 -24.75 -19.07
N ARG A 718 -29.46 -23.57 -18.54
CA ARG A 718 -29.12 -22.39 -19.33
C ARG A 718 -27.78 -21.84 -18.89
N THR A 719 -27.02 -21.30 -19.85
CA THR A 719 -25.79 -20.58 -19.55
C THR A 719 -26.15 -19.19 -18.99
N ASP A 720 -25.32 -18.66 -18.11
CA ASP A 720 -25.46 -17.28 -17.63
C ASP A 720 -25.48 -16.29 -18.81
N GLN A 721 -26.43 -15.35 -18.79
CA GLN A 721 -26.54 -14.25 -19.75
C GLN A 721 -25.26 -13.41 -19.88
N GLY A 722 -24.44 -13.33 -18.82
CA GLY A 722 -23.17 -12.61 -18.83
C GLY A 722 -22.04 -13.34 -19.55
N ILE A 723 -22.20 -14.62 -19.89
CA ILE A 723 -21.17 -15.42 -20.55
C ILE A 723 -21.38 -15.42 -22.06
N ARG A 724 -20.33 -15.03 -22.79
CA ARG A 724 -20.29 -15.15 -24.24
C ARG A 724 -19.80 -16.54 -24.65
N ILE A 725 -20.63 -17.29 -25.37
CA ILE A 725 -20.25 -18.56 -25.99
C ILE A 725 -19.88 -18.34 -27.46
N GLN A 726 -18.81 -18.99 -27.92
CA GLN A 726 -18.35 -18.86 -29.30
C GLN A 726 -19.43 -19.29 -30.29
N GLY A 727 -19.76 -18.38 -31.22
CA GLY A 727 -20.76 -18.63 -32.27
C GLY A 727 -22.22 -18.58 -31.78
N VAL A 728 -22.50 -18.20 -30.53
CA VAL A 728 -23.88 -18.17 -29.98
C VAL A 728 -24.33 -16.74 -29.70
N ALA A 729 -25.51 -16.37 -30.21
CA ALA A 729 -26.18 -15.11 -29.88
C ALA A 729 -27.26 -15.35 -28.80
N GLY A 730 -27.06 -14.77 -27.61
CA GLY A 730 -27.91 -14.99 -26.44
C GLY A 730 -27.67 -16.36 -25.80
N ALA A 731 -26.59 -16.49 -25.03
CA ALA A 731 -26.18 -17.77 -24.43
C ALA A 731 -27.17 -18.28 -23.35
N ASP A 732 -28.01 -17.41 -22.81
CA ASP A 732 -29.07 -17.72 -21.85
C ASP A 732 -30.39 -18.19 -22.48
N ALA A 733 -30.44 -18.30 -23.82
CA ALA A 733 -31.52 -18.97 -24.52
C ALA A 733 -31.52 -20.48 -24.24
N LEU A 734 -32.67 -21.12 -24.43
CA LEU A 734 -32.82 -22.57 -24.32
C LEU A 734 -31.83 -23.28 -25.27
N PRO A 735 -31.11 -24.34 -24.83
CA PRO A 735 -30.22 -25.13 -25.69
C PRO A 735 -30.83 -25.49 -27.05
N LEU A 736 -32.10 -25.91 -27.07
CA LEU A 736 -32.82 -26.24 -28.30
C LEU A 736 -32.91 -25.05 -29.27
N VAL A 737 -33.26 -23.87 -28.76
CA VAL A 737 -33.35 -22.64 -29.57
C VAL A 737 -31.98 -22.24 -30.10
N ILE A 738 -30.91 -22.39 -29.30
CA ILE A 738 -29.54 -22.15 -29.74
C ILE A 738 -29.20 -23.06 -30.93
N MET A 739 -29.45 -24.37 -30.83
CA MET A 739 -29.14 -25.31 -31.91
C MET A 739 -29.95 -25.05 -33.17
N LEU A 740 -31.25 -24.73 -33.04
CA LEU A 740 -32.11 -24.39 -34.16
C LEU A 740 -31.65 -23.12 -34.89
N ARG A 741 -31.26 -22.07 -34.16
CA ARG A 741 -30.72 -20.82 -34.74
C ARG A 741 -29.43 -21.03 -35.52
N LEU A 742 -28.62 -21.99 -35.09
CA LEU A 742 -27.33 -22.31 -35.72
C LEU A 742 -27.45 -23.38 -36.82
N GLY A 743 -28.65 -23.89 -37.11
CA GLY A 743 -28.86 -24.96 -38.08
C GLY A 743 -28.27 -26.31 -37.66
N GLN A 744 -28.05 -26.52 -36.36
CA GLN A 744 -27.49 -27.75 -35.79
C GLN A 744 -28.57 -28.82 -35.64
N GLU A 745 -29.10 -29.32 -36.76
CA GLU A 745 -30.27 -30.20 -36.78
C GLU A 745 -30.08 -31.51 -35.99
N ALA A 746 -28.87 -32.09 -36.03
CA ALA A 746 -28.56 -33.31 -35.29
C ALA A 746 -28.71 -33.12 -33.78
N LYS A 747 -28.16 -32.04 -33.23
CA LYS A 747 -28.27 -31.71 -31.79
C LYS A 747 -29.68 -31.28 -31.41
N ALA A 748 -30.37 -30.53 -32.27
CA ALA A 748 -31.76 -30.19 -32.04
C ALA A 748 -32.64 -31.46 -31.95
N LYS A 749 -32.40 -32.44 -32.81
CA LYS A 749 -33.05 -33.75 -32.73
C LYS A 749 -32.72 -34.48 -31.43
N MET A 750 -31.45 -34.57 -31.05
CA MET A 750 -31.03 -35.21 -29.79
C MET A 750 -31.71 -34.58 -28.57
N LEU A 751 -31.80 -33.25 -28.51
CA LEU A 751 -32.48 -32.52 -27.45
C LEU A 751 -33.98 -32.82 -27.39
N LEU A 752 -34.66 -32.90 -28.54
CA LEU A 752 -36.08 -33.24 -28.63
C LEU A 752 -36.35 -34.70 -28.23
N GLU A 753 -35.43 -35.62 -28.54
CA GLU A 753 -35.55 -37.02 -28.10
C GLU A 753 -35.38 -37.19 -26.59
N HIS A 754 -34.83 -36.18 -25.89
CA HIS A 754 -34.57 -36.17 -24.44
C HIS A 754 -35.25 -34.98 -23.75
N ASP A 755 -36.41 -34.55 -24.25
CA ASP A 755 -37.05 -33.28 -23.88
C ASP A 755 -37.74 -33.27 -22.50
N ALA A 756 -37.79 -34.40 -21.80
CA ALA A 756 -38.47 -34.53 -20.50
C ALA A 756 -38.03 -33.47 -19.47
N GLY A 757 -36.76 -33.04 -19.50
CA GLY A 757 -36.25 -31.98 -18.62
C GLY A 757 -36.93 -30.62 -18.83
N LEU A 758 -37.40 -30.31 -20.04
CA LEU A 758 -38.12 -29.08 -20.35
C LEU A 758 -39.38 -28.91 -19.49
N TYR A 759 -40.01 -30.00 -19.07
CA TYR A 759 -41.31 -29.99 -18.41
C TYR A 759 -41.25 -30.39 -16.93
N ARG A 760 -40.05 -30.55 -16.36
CA ARG A 760 -39.87 -31.06 -14.99
C ARG A 760 -40.50 -30.15 -13.92
N THR A 761 -40.47 -28.83 -14.12
CA THR A 761 -41.07 -27.85 -13.23
C THR A 761 -41.95 -26.87 -13.99
N PRO A 762 -42.96 -26.26 -13.37
CA PRO A 762 -43.82 -25.28 -14.04
C PRO A 762 -43.02 -24.11 -14.63
N TRP A 763 -41.96 -23.71 -13.92
CA TRP A 763 -41.03 -22.67 -14.36
C TRP A 763 -40.28 -23.09 -15.65
N ARG A 764 -39.67 -24.29 -15.67
CA ARG A 764 -38.91 -24.79 -16.83
C ARG A 764 -39.82 -24.96 -18.05
N CYS A 765 -41.03 -25.49 -17.83
CA CYS A 765 -42.04 -25.65 -18.87
C CYS A 765 -42.41 -24.30 -19.51
N GLY A 766 -42.77 -23.32 -18.67
CA GLY A 766 -43.13 -21.98 -19.13
C GLY A 766 -42.00 -21.29 -19.89
N ALA A 767 -40.77 -21.40 -19.38
CA ALA A 767 -39.59 -20.80 -20.01
C ALA A 767 -39.26 -21.46 -21.36
N ALA A 768 -39.43 -22.78 -21.49
CA ALA A 768 -39.26 -23.49 -22.76
C ALA A 768 -40.29 -23.04 -23.81
N VAL A 769 -41.56 -22.92 -23.41
CA VAL A 769 -42.64 -22.40 -24.29
C VAL A 769 -42.36 -20.95 -24.72
N ALA A 770 -41.98 -20.07 -23.78
CA ALA A 770 -41.68 -18.67 -24.06
C ALA A 770 -40.54 -18.54 -25.09
N ASP A 771 -39.44 -19.25 -24.89
CA ASP A 771 -38.30 -19.21 -25.81
C ASP A 771 -38.64 -19.76 -27.20
N MET A 772 -39.38 -20.86 -27.25
CA MET A 772 -39.73 -21.51 -28.51
C MET A 772 -40.65 -20.63 -29.36
N LEU A 773 -41.66 -20.00 -28.75
CA LEU A 773 -42.56 -19.07 -29.42
C LEU A 773 -41.86 -17.77 -29.82
N ALA A 774 -40.99 -17.24 -28.96
CA ALA A 774 -40.18 -16.07 -29.31
C ALA A 774 -39.26 -16.34 -30.51
N TRP A 775 -38.66 -17.54 -30.59
CA TRP A 775 -37.84 -17.94 -31.73
C TRP A 775 -38.67 -18.09 -33.01
N GLN A 776 -39.86 -18.68 -32.90
CA GLN A 776 -40.79 -18.80 -34.04
C GLN A 776 -41.18 -17.41 -34.57
N LEU A 777 -41.53 -16.49 -33.67
CA LEU A 777 -41.89 -15.11 -34.02
C LEU A 777 -40.70 -14.29 -34.54
N SER A 778 -39.46 -14.67 -34.20
CA SER A 778 -38.26 -13.96 -34.66
C SER A 778 -37.83 -14.35 -36.07
N GLN A 779 -38.51 -15.30 -36.71
CA GLN A 779 -38.28 -15.60 -38.12
C GLN A 779 -38.96 -14.51 -38.95
N ASP A 780 -38.28 -13.96 -39.97
CA ASP A 780 -38.70 -12.80 -40.77
C ASP A 780 -39.92 -13.07 -41.68
N GLY A 781 -40.97 -13.74 -41.19
CA GLY A 781 -42.13 -14.18 -41.95
C GLY A 781 -41.87 -15.38 -42.88
N SER A 782 -40.63 -15.89 -42.93
CA SER A 782 -40.30 -17.11 -43.67
C SER A 782 -40.92 -18.35 -43.00
N PRO A 783 -41.50 -19.29 -43.77
CA PRO A 783 -41.98 -20.55 -43.21
C PRO A 783 -40.86 -21.29 -42.48
N LEU A 784 -41.15 -21.78 -41.28
CA LEU A 784 -40.23 -22.64 -40.55
C LEU A 784 -39.90 -23.88 -41.39
N GLY A 785 -38.61 -24.22 -41.48
CA GLY A 785 -38.20 -25.50 -42.03
C GLY A 785 -38.83 -26.68 -41.27
N PRO A 786 -38.91 -27.89 -41.85
CA PRO A 786 -39.60 -29.03 -41.25
C PRO A 786 -39.11 -29.37 -39.83
N ALA A 787 -37.82 -29.22 -39.55
CA ALA A 787 -37.24 -29.43 -38.22
C ALA A 787 -37.75 -28.40 -37.20
N GLY A 788 -37.80 -27.12 -37.58
CA GLY A 788 -38.30 -26.03 -36.74
C GLY A 788 -39.79 -26.16 -36.42
N ALA A 789 -40.61 -26.47 -37.43
CA ALA A 789 -42.04 -26.68 -37.24
C ALA A 789 -42.34 -27.87 -36.30
N ARG A 790 -41.58 -28.97 -36.44
CA ARG A 790 -41.67 -30.12 -35.53
C ARG A 790 -41.25 -29.75 -34.10
N ALA A 791 -40.16 -29.00 -33.94
CA ALA A 791 -39.68 -28.59 -32.63
C ALA A 791 -40.71 -27.73 -31.88
N VAL A 792 -41.28 -26.72 -32.54
CA VAL A 792 -42.36 -25.89 -31.97
C VAL A 792 -43.53 -26.74 -31.51
N ARG A 793 -44.02 -27.62 -32.40
CA ARG A 793 -45.15 -28.49 -32.10
C ARG A 793 -44.87 -29.40 -30.91
N GLN A 794 -43.73 -30.08 -30.90
CA GLN A 794 -43.37 -31.01 -29.83
C GLN A 794 -43.25 -30.31 -28.48
N VAL A 795 -42.64 -29.12 -28.43
CA VAL A 795 -42.52 -28.34 -27.18
C VAL A 795 -43.90 -27.94 -26.65
N LEU A 796 -44.81 -27.50 -27.53
CA LEU A 796 -46.16 -27.10 -27.14
C LEU A 796 -47.02 -28.30 -26.70
N ASP A 797 -46.94 -29.41 -27.43
CA ASP A 797 -47.66 -30.65 -27.09
C ASP A 797 -47.16 -31.22 -25.75
N GLY A 798 -45.84 -31.23 -25.54
CA GLY A 798 -45.23 -31.65 -24.28
C GLY A 798 -45.61 -30.75 -23.11
N ALA A 799 -45.65 -29.43 -23.31
CA ALA A 799 -46.10 -28.48 -22.30
C ALA A 799 -47.59 -28.65 -21.94
N GLY A 800 -48.44 -29.00 -22.91
CA GLY A 800 -49.86 -29.31 -22.66
C GLY A 800 -50.08 -30.63 -21.93
N ALA A 801 -49.17 -31.59 -22.09
CA ALA A 801 -49.17 -32.86 -21.37
C ALA A 801 -48.55 -32.77 -19.96
N ALA A 802 -47.77 -31.73 -19.68
CA ALA A 802 -47.12 -31.51 -18.39
C ALA A 802 -48.14 -31.38 -17.24
N SER A 803 -47.72 -31.75 -16.03
CA SER A 803 -48.57 -31.67 -14.83
C SER A 803 -48.99 -30.23 -14.50
N ALA A 804 -48.08 -29.28 -14.66
CA ALA A 804 -48.29 -27.85 -14.55
C ALA A 804 -47.24 -27.07 -15.37
N CYS A 805 -47.63 -25.91 -15.89
CA CYS A 805 -46.76 -25.04 -16.69
C CYS A 805 -47.08 -23.57 -16.36
N ASP A 806 -46.06 -22.76 -16.06
CA ASP A 806 -46.28 -21.34 -15.72
C ASP A 806 -46.21 -20.46 -16.97
N PRO A 807 -47.35 -19.96 -17.50
CA PRO A 807 -47.37 -19.15 -18.71
C PRO A 807 -46.81 -17.74 -18.53
N ASN A 808 -46.48 -17.32 -17.30
CA ASN A 808 -45.91 -16.01 -17.00
C ASN A 808 -44.38 -15.98 -17.14
N GLN A 809 -43.75 -17.13 -17.39
CA GLN A 809 -42.32 -17.19 -17.62
C GLN A 809 -41.92 -16.45 -18.88
N ARG A 810 -40.80 -15.72 -18.77
CA ARG A 810 -40.38 -14.74 -19.77
C ARG A 810 -39.28 -15.30 -20.65
N SER A 811 -39.39 -15.00 -21.94
CA SER A 811 -38.41 -15.39 -22.95
C SER A 811 -37.06 -14.69 -22.78
N ARG A 812 -35.98 -15.38 -23.14
CA ARG A 812 -34.61 -14.85 -23.27
C ARG A 812 -34.18 -14.64 -24.72
N VAL A 813 -35.10 -14.82 -25.65
CA VAL A 813 -34.83 -14.87 -27.09
C VAL A 813 -35.13 -13.51 -27.72
N GLN A 814 -34.07 -12.83 -28.19
CA GLN A 814 -34.21 -11.57 -28.94
C GLN A 814 -35.04 -11.75 -30.23
N PRO A 815 -35.87 -10.77 -30.64
CA PRO A 815 -36.06 -9.44 -30.02
C PRO A 815 -37.08 -9.40 -28.88
N PHE A 816 -37.61 -10.55 -28.44
CA PHE A 816 -38.75 -10.63 -27.52
C PHE A 816 -38.35 -10.90 -26.06
N VAL A 817 -37.14 -10.50 -25.67
CA VAL A 817 -36.66 -10.70 -24.29
C VAL A 817 -37.61 -10.04 -23.30
N GLY A 818 -38.00 -10.78 -22.27
CA GLY A 818 -38.87 -10.29 -21.20
C GLY A 818 -40.37 -10.45 -21.45
N LEU A 819 -40.82 -10.89 -22.64
CA LEU A 819 -42.23 -11.20 -22.88
C LEU A 819 -42.58 -12.60 -22.34
N SER A 820 -43.77 -12.73 -21.76
CA SER A 820 -44.24 -14.00 -21.20
C SER A 820 -44.64 -15.00 -22.29
N ALA A 821 -44.66 -16.30 -21.95
CA ALA A 821 -45.21 -17.33 -22.83
C ALA A 821 -46.66 -17.02 -23.28
N SER A 822 -47.51 -16.51 -22.37
CA SER A 822 -48.88 -16.09 -22.71
C SER A 822 -48.95 -14.90 -23.68
N GLU A 823 -48.07 -13.92 -23.54
CA GLU A 823 -47.98 -12.78 -24.46
C GLU A 823 -47.52 -13.22 -25.84
N LEU A 824 -46.51 -14.10 -25.89
CA LEU A 824 -45.94 -14.62 -27.13
C LEU A 824 -46.91 -15.53 -27.86
N ALA A 825 -47.67 -16.36 -27.15
CA ALA A 825 -48.69 -17.20 -27.75
C ALA A 825 -49.79 -16.40 -28.44
N ARG A 826 -50.25 -15.31 -27.80
CA ARG A 826 -51.20 -14.38 -28.42
C ARG A 826 -50.65 -13.76 -29.70
N ARG A 827 -49.38 -13.35 -29.70
CA ARG A 827 -48.72 -12.78 -30.89
C ARG A 827 -48.51 -13.80 -32.00
N ALA A 828 -48.25 -15.07 -31.64
CA ALA A 828 -48.10 -16.17 -32.58
C ALA A 828 -49.45 -16.76 -33.05
N ASN A 829 -50.57 -16.25 -32.56
CA ASN A 829 -51.91 -16.81 -32.77
C ASN A 829 -52.01 -18.30 -32.39
N VAL A 830 -51.34 -18.67 -31.29
CA VAL A 830 -51.31 -20.04 -30.73
C VAL A 830 -52.16 -20.07 -29.46
N THR A 831 -53.03 -21.08 -29.36
CA THR A 831 -53.79 -21.34 -28.12
C THR A 831 -52.97 -22.25 -27.19
N LEU A 832 -52.60 -21.76 -26.01
CA LEU A 832 -51.87 -22.52 -25.00
C LEU A 832 -52.84 -23.32 -24.13
N ASN A 833 -52.88 -24.65 -24.31
CA ASN A 833 -53.65 -25.56 -23.46
C ASN A 833 -52.80 -25.99 -22.25
N LEU A 834 -52.44 -25.06 -21.37
CA LEU A 834 -51.56 -25.33 -20.22
C LEU A 834 -52.37 -25.54 -18.94
N ARG A 835 -51.94 -26.49 -18.10
CA ARG A 835 -52.48 -26.65 -16.75
C ARG A 835 -51.87 -25.58 -15.83
N PRO A 836 -52.68 -24.77 -15.13
CA PRO A 836 -52.16 -23.73 -14.25
C PRO A 836 -51.33 -24.33 -13.11
N ALA A 837 -50.22 -23.66 -12.78
CA ALA A 837 -49.46 -23.98 -11.57
C ALA A 837 -50.30 -23.64 -10.32
N PRO A 838 -50.26 -24.46 -9.26
CA PRO A 838 -50.98 -24.19 -8.00
C PRO A 838 -50.50 -22.93 -7.28
#